data_AF-A0A4R5UCM5-F1
#
_entry.id   AF-A0A4R5UCM5-F1
#
_cell.length_a   1.000
_cell.length_b   1.000
_cell.length_c   1.000
_cell.angle_alpha   90.00
_cell.angle_beta   90.00
_cell.angle_gamma   90.00
#
_symmetry.space_group_name_H-M   'P 1'
#
loop_
_entity.id
_entity.type
_entity.pdbx_description
1 polymer ?
#
loop_
_entity_poly.entity_id
_entity_poly.type
_entity_poly.pdbx_seq_one_letter_code
_entity_poly.pdbx_strand_id
1 'polypeptide(L)'
;MAVNGLQGVSLGDLYKAYRKSKADAYYDRGHFHSLAYAEYEINLEANLKSLLASLKKDFSWAQSKSFLGVFSYQPKSVDVPASNSAQEIHFATLDPVRDWINSNKGRKLLSANFRVVIVASINYQVVCALWIIKVGHKFDDRIDRKLAFAHALKRVGRRGRLNEDSHQLFAPYFSGYRAWRSKALEAMRSSLNDGRSIVAITMDIKSFYHQVSPNFLVKSAFFKKLEIELDPDELAFSKAIVESMQTWHRSTPEAKDRPEGSLPVGLSISKLVSNVLLADFDKAVSSLPSTIHYGRYADDIILVTEDPGISTGQDYIKWLRWSLDEYLVLDQTSNPAGLKLKLNYSTDSEIIFSAKKQKIFFLSGEHGLDLVGQVEEQIRKQSSEYRLLPELPDNDSEMLASALLATPDARLEADALRKAEAVSLRRLGFSMLLSDFEAYARDLDYKDPKWTLARKKFYAVVGRYLVTPVGFFDYYTYIVRVFGLMVACRDFADARLILGQLERIGEVLQSTTTAGTRNLSKYFHARRNYYRGFVQAALESSTVAAFEFNSKFTNFLKGLAAEADVEVVDGKHIKEISKRLLLSDLGRRCYQDYWYAESPKEVQPPLPASISVKKALARIRSYRNKAKKSLSAPYWPAIAFPTRPPALWQLSLSVPKALEESGGLESLLWAVRGGYVRSDYRNYRFLSEDEAGERVWNVPSEQGLQAKIAVPSIKVTDDQWASAVKGMPDHSLDRYLATRKIVNDMIRGSLDLNYIVFPELSIPYWWALDIAAKLSRAGISFVAGVETRGNGDEYRNDVLVSLATDFYGRRGNVCFLQPKIDLSHEESANVKHLGKKYLLAGDAGSRRPVYCHGEFAMGVLICSDLTTIQNRSRFQGCVDALFVIEWNKDIETFDFLVESAAHDLHAAVVQVNNRRFGDSRVRMPFAEGFKRDVVKVKGGDSDFFVHCSIDVAELRRFQRRKSVVKREKSKKDDKPKFKPVPIGYRMSDRRKGG
;
A
#
# COMPACT_ATOMS: atom_id res chain seq x y z
N MET A 1 -8.59 43.04 -24.31
CA MET A 1 -7.88 42.07 -25.16
C MET A 1 -8.55 40.71 -24.98
N ALA A 2 -9.00 40.06 -26.05
CA ALA A 2 -9.48 38.68 -25.94
C ALA A 2 -8.30 37.82 -25.46
N VAL A 3 -8.45 37.19 -24.29
CA VAL A 3 -7.41 36.29 -23.77
C VAL A 3 -7.47 35.02 -24.61
N ASN A 4 -6.49 34.85 -25.49
CA ASN A 4 -6.32 33.60 -26.24
C ASN A 4 -6.19 32.43 -25.25
N GLY A 5 -6.79 31.27 -25.57
CA GLY A 5 -6.64 30.05 -24.76
C GLY A 5 -5.22 29.47 -24.78
N LEU A 6 -5.04 28.30 -24.18
CA LEU A 6 -3.75 27.64 -23.96
C LEU A 6 -3.11 27.07 -25.24
N GLN A 7 -2.37 27.90 -26.00
CA GLN A 7 -1.78 27.48 -27.28
C GLN A 7 -0.66 26.43 -27.14
N GLY A 8 0.15 26.52 -26.08
CA GLY A 8 1.29 25.63 -25.82
C GLY A 8 0.93 24.22 -25.31
N VAL A 9 -0.35 23.91 -25.11
CA VAL A 9 -0.80 22.60 -24.63
C VAL A 9 -1.00 21.65 -25.81
N SER A 10 -0.44 20.45 -25.69
CA SER A 10 -0.60 19.35 -26.65
C SER A 10 -1.60 18.30 -26.16
N LEU A 11 -2.11 17.48 -27.07
CA LEU A 11 -2.90 16.30 -26.69
C LEU A 11 -2.09 15.34 -25.79
N GLY A 12 -0.78 15.25 -25.98
CA GLY A 12 0.09 14.42 -25.13
C GLY A 12 0.13 14.88 -23.67
N ASP A 13 0.03 16.18 -23.42
CA ASP A 13 -0.05 16.74 -22.07
C ASP A 13 -1.37 16.34 -21.38
N LEU A 14 -2.48 16.36 -22.11
CA LEU A 14 -3.78 15.93 -21.58
C LEU A 14 -3.82 14.44 -21.24
N TYR A 15 -3.16 13.58 -22.02
CA TYR A 15 -3.01 12.16 -21.69
C TYR A 15 -2.23 11.95 -20.39
N LYS A 16 -1.15 12.72 -20.17
CA LYS A 16 -0.40 12.69 -18.90
C LYS A 16 -1.23 13.21 -17.72
N ALA A 17 -1.99 14.28 -17.94
CA ALA A 17 -2.88 14.86 -16.94
C ALA A 17 -4.02 13.90 -16.56
N TYR A 18 -4.65 13.25 -17.55
CA TYR A 18 -5.67 12.22 -17.35
C TYR A 18 -5.16 11.04 -16.54
N ARG A 19 -3.99 10.48 -16.90
CA ARG A 19 -3.36 9.40 -16.14
C ARG A 19 -3.26 9.73 -14.65
N LYS A 20 -2.81 10.95 -14.38
CA LYS A 20 -2.58 11.48 -13.03
C LYS A 20 -3.87 11.78 -12.28
N SER A 21 -4.85 12.38 -12.94
CA SER A 21 -6.15 12.71 -12.32
C SER A 21 -6.92 11.44 -11.95
N LYS A 22 -6.90 10.42 -12.82
CA LYS A 22 -7.51 9.11 -12.56
C LYS A 22 -6.89 8.41 -11.35
N ALA A 23 -5.56 8.40 -11.25
CA ALA A 23 -4.87 7.83 -10.11
C ALA A 23 -5.19 8.58 -8.81
N ASP A 24 -5.15 9.92 -8.83
CA ASP A 24 -5.49 10.73 -7.67
C ASP A 24 -6.94 10.51 -7.20
N ALA A 25 -7.89 10.41 -8.14
CA ALA A 25 -9.29 10.13 -7.84
C ALA A 25 -9.50 8.74 -7.23
N TYR A 26 -8.79 7.71 -7.69
CA TYR A 26 -8.87 6.36 -7.13
C TYR A 26 -8.41 6.29 -5.66
N TYR A 27 -7.37 7.04 -5.30
CA TYR A 27 -6.88 7.06 -3.91
C TYR A 27 -7.67 8.00 -3.00
N ASP A 28 -8.53 8.86 -3.55
CA ASP A 28 -9.43 9.74 -2.79
C ASP A 28 -10.72 9.02 -2.41
N ARG A 29 -10.68 8.26 -1.30
CA ARG A 29 -11.81 7.42 -0.84
C ARG A 29 -13.05 8.21 -0.42
N GLY A 30 -12.96 9.54 -0.31
CA GLY A 30 -14.12 10.39 0.00
C GLY A 30 -15.00 10.66 -1.22
N HIS A 31 -14.47 10.48 -2.44
CA HIS A 31 -15.15 10.88 -3.67
C HIS A 31 -15.34 9.69 -4.62
N PHE A 32 -16.57 9.44 -5.05
CA PHE A 32 -16.92 8.28 -5.88
C PHE A 32 -16.88 8.64 -7.37
N HIS A 33 -15.68 8.62 -7.94
CA HIS A 33 -15.43 8.97 -9.35
C HIS A 33 -15.16 7.78 -10.28
N SER A 34 -15.07 6.55 -9.75
CA SER A 34 -14.65 5.39 -10.55
C SER A 34 -15.56 5.15 -11.75
N LEU A 35 -16.89 5.25 -11.56
CA LEU A 35 -17.85 5.07 -12.65
C LEU A 35 -17.68 6.14 -13.74
N ALA A 36 -17.52 7.40 -13.34
CA ALA A 36 -17.34 8.51 -14.27
C ALA A 36 -16.03 8.39 -15.06
N TYR A 37 -14.93 7.94 -14.43
CA TYR A 37 -13.67 7.69 -15.14
C TYR A 37 -13.76 6.52 -16.11
N ALA A 38 -14.41 5.42 -15.71
CA ALA A 38 -14.59 4.26 -16.57
C ALA A 38 -15.43 4.59 -17.81
N GLU A 39 -16.48 5.40 -17.65
CA GLU A 39 -17.30 5.88 -18.78
C GLU A 39 -16.51 6.85 -19.68
N TYR A 40 -15.75 7.77 -19.09
CA TYR A 40 -14.93 8.73 -19.83
C TYR A 40 -13.83 8.04 -20.66
N GLU A 41 -13.29 6.91 -20.19
CA GLU A 41 -12.21 6.18 -20.87
C GLU A 41 -12.66 5.49 -22.17
N ILE A 42 -13.96 5.21 -22.34
CA ILE A 42 -14.52 4.56 -23.55
C ILE A 42 -14.16 5.35 -24.80
N ASN A 43 -14.33 6.67 -24.75
CA ASN A 43 -14.06 7.59 -25.85
C ASN A 43 -12.91 8.55 -25.50
N LEU A 44 -11.88 8.05 -24.79
CA LEU A 44 -10.81 8.88 -24.22
C LEU A 44 -10.20 9.87 -25.23
N GLU A 45 -9.84 9.41 -26.43
CA GLU A 45 -9.20 10.28 -27.43
C GLU A 45 -10.13 11.42 -27.88
N ALA A 46 -11.41 11.10 -28.14
CA ALA A 46 -12.40 12.09 -28.56
C ALA A 46 -12.68 13.10 -27.43
N ASN A 47 -12.84 12.62 -26.20
CA ASN A 47 -13.06 13.45 -25.02
C ASN A 47 -11.88 14.41 -24.79
N LEU A 48 -10.63 13.93 -24.88
CA LEU A 48 -9.45 14.76 -24.72
C LEU A 48 -9.21 15.73 -25.90
N LYS A 49 -9.59 15.37 -27.13
CA LYS A 49 -9.56 16.30 -28.27
C LYS A 49 -10.57 17.44 -28.09
N SER A 50 -11.78 17.13 -27.66
CA SER A 50 -12.81 18.13 -27.33
C SER A 50 -12.35 19.06 -26.21
N LEU A 51 -11.77 18.49 -25.14
CA LEU A 51 -11.17 19.26 -24.06
C LEU A 51 -10.05 20.18 -24.57
N LEU A 52 -9.14 19.66 -25.40
CA LEU A 52 -8.05 20.46 -25.97
C LEU A 52 -8.57 21.64 -26.80
N ALA A 53 -9.58 21.40 -27.64
CA ALA A 53 -10.20 22.46 -28.45
C ALA A 53 -10.82 23.55 -27.57
N SER A 54 -11.53 23.15 -26.50
CA SER A 54 -12.09 24.08 -25.53
C SER A 54 -11.00 24.90 -24.82
N LEU A 55 -9.92 24.27 -24.37
CA LEU A 55 -8.82 24.95 -23.68
C LEU A 55 -8.02 25.91 -24.57
N LYS A 56 -7.93 25.62 -25.87
CA LYS A 56 -7.22 26.45 -26.85
C LYS A 56 -8.02 27.67 -27.31
N LYS A 57 -9.35 27.60 -27.23
CA LYS A 57 -10.23 28.68 -27.65
C LYS A 57 -10.11 29.86 -26.70
N ASP A 58 -10.50 29.67 -25.44
CA ASP A 58 -10.53 30.70 -24.40
C ASP A 58 -10.64 30.05 -23.01
N PHE A 59 -10.73 30.88 -21.96
CA PHE A 59 -10.92 30.43 -20.57
C PHE A 59 -12.39 30.43 -20.10
N SER A 60 -13.38 30.45 -21.01
CA SER A 60 -14.81 30.48 -20.65
C SER A 60 -15.26 29.27 -19.82
N TRP A 61 -14.55 28.14 -19.93
CA TRP A 61 -14.78 26.94 -19.12
C TRP A 61 -14.67 27.22 -17.61
N ALA A 62 -13.89 28.23 -17.20
CA ALA A 62 -13.74 28.61 -15.79
C ALA A 62 -15.04 29.13 -15.17
N GLN A 63 -15.97 29.64 -15.98
CA GLN A 63 -17.26 30.16 -15.53
C GLN A 63 -18.41 29.17 -15.77
N SER A 64 -18.14 28.04 -16.44
CA SER A 64 -19.17 27.07 -16.81
C SER A 64 -19.44 26.07 -15.70
N LYS A 65 -20.58 26.20 -15.02
CA LYS A 65 -21.00 25.27 -13.95
C LYS A 65 -21.04 23.80 -14.41
N SER A 66 -21.49 23.53 -15.63
CA SER A 66 -21.51 22.16 -16.18
C SER A 66 -20.11 21.60 -16.42
N PHE A 67 -19.15 22.47 -16.78
CA PHE A 67 -17.75 22.07 -16.92
C PHE A 67 -17.09 21.79 -15.56
N LEU A 68 -17.33 22.62 -14.55
CA LEU A 68 -16.71 22.48 -13.23
C LEU A 68 -17.27 21.27 -12.46
N GLY A 69 -18.57 21.03 -12.60
CA GLY A 69 -19.30 20.04 -11.80
C GLY A 69 -20.15 20.70 -10.72
N VAL A 70 -20.70 19.88 -9.83
CA VAL A 70 -21.65 20.31 -8.79
C VAL A 70 -21.03 20.22 -7.41
N PHE A 71 -21.75 20.69 -6.39
CA PHE A 71 -21.39 20.43 -4.99
C PHE A 71 -22.20 19.27 -4.42
N SER A 72 -21.68 18.67 -3.36
CA SER A 72 -22.38 17.73 -2.50
C SER A 72 -21.98 17.97 -1.05
N TYR A 73 -22.56 17.22 -0.12
CA TYR A 73 -22.17 17.21 1.28
C TYR A 73 -21.64 15.85 1.68
N GLN A 74 -20.69 15.85 2.62
CA GLN A 74 -20.21 14.65 3.30
C GLN A 74 -20.43 14.78 4.81
N PRO A 75 -20.67 13.68 5.53
CA PRO A 75 -20.66 13.68 6.99
C PRO A 75 -19.31 14.19 7.53
N LYS A 76 -19.31 15.16 8.44
CA LYS A 76 -18.08 15.69 9.06
C LYS A 76 -17.94 15.30 10.53
N SER A 77 -18.95 15.63 11.34
CA SER A 77 -18.99 15.30 12.76
C SER A 77 -20.39 15.49 13.33
N VAL A 78 -20.64 14.90 14.50
CA VAL A 78 -21.82 15.15 15.31
C VAL A 78 -21.39 15.40 16.76
N ASP A 79 -22.03 16.35 17.42
CA ASP A 79 -21.81 16.58 18.85
C ASP A 79 -22.31 15.36 19.65
N VAL A 80 -21.63 15.03 20.75
CA VAL A 80 -22.00 13.89 21.62
C VAL A 80 -22.67 14.44 22.88
N PRO A 81 -23.71 13.78 23.43
CA PRO A 81 -24.30 14.17 24.70
C PRO A 81 -23.25 14.30 25.80
N ALA A 82 -23.26 15.40 26.54
CA ALA A 82 -22.40 15.52 27.73
C ALA A 82 -22.82 14.49 28.78
N SER A 83 -21.84 13.82 29.40
CA SER A 83 -22.07 13.01 30.60
C SER A 83 -22.51 13.96 31.71
N ASN A 84 -23.76 13.89 32.14
CA ASN A 84 -24.25 14.70 33.25
C ASN A 84 -23.54 14.24 34.53
N SER A 85 -22.53 14.98 34.98
CA SER A 85 -21.92 14.81 36.30
C SER A 85 -22.85 15.21 37.45
N ALA A 86 -24.09 15.60 37.16
CA ALA A 86 -25.09 16.11 38.09
C ALA A 86 -26.31 15.17 38.27
N GLN A 87 -26.31 13.96 37.69
CA GLN A 87 -27.31 12.95 38.02
C GLN A 87 -26.74 11.98 39.06
N GLU A 88 -27.40 11.90 40.23
CA GLU A 88 -27.00 11.03 41.37
C GLU A 88 -27.04 9.53 41.04
N ILE A 89 -27.65 9.12 39.91
CA ILE A 89 -27.75 7.72 39.49
C ILE A 89 -27.30 7.59 38.03
N HIS A 90 -26.18 6.89 37.81
CA HIS A 90 -25.64 6.60 36.49
C HIS A 90 -26.40 5.45 35.82
N PHE A 91 -27.34 5.77 34.91
CA PHE A 91 -27.96 4.79 34.02
C PHE A 91 -27.27 4.85 32.64
N ALA A 92 -26.44 3.84 32.34
CA ALA A 92 -25.83 3.68 31.02
C ALA A 92 -26.30 2.38 30.39
N THR A 93 -26.66 2.42 29.11
CA THR A 93 -26.93 1.22 28.32
C THR A 93 -25.74 0.93 27.42
N LEU A 94 -25.42 -0.36 27.24
CA LEU A 94 -24.32 -0.80 26.39
C LEU A 94 -24.67 -0.74 24.88
N ASP A 95 -25.93 -0.47 24.54
CA ASP A 95 -26.39 -0.23 23.16
C ASP A 95 -26.18 1.26 22.80
N PRO A 96 -25.23 1.59 21.90
CA PRO A 96 -24.91 2.98 21.56
C PRO A 96 -26.09 3.76 20.99
N VAL A 97 -27.02 3.10 20.30
CA VAL A 97 -28.17 3.76 19.67
C VAL A 97 -29.22 4.07 20.73
N ARG A 98 -29.50 3.12 21.62
CA ARG A 98 -30.43 3.33 22.74
C ARG A 98 -29.89 4.37 23.72
N ASP A 99 -28.59 4.33 23.98
CA ASP A 99 -27.91 5.30 24.84
C ASP A 99 -28.01 6.71 24.25
N TRP A 100 -27.76 6.84 22.94
CA TRP A 100 -27.93 8.10 22.22
C TRP A 100 -29.36 8.63 22.33
N ILE A 101 -30.37 7.80 22.08
CA ILE A 101 -31.78 8.22 22.14
C ILE A 101 -32.13 8.68 23.56
N ASN A 102 -31.80 7.89 24.59
CA ASN A 102 -32.10 8.22 25.98
C ASN A 102 -31.38 9.49 26.44
N SER A 103 -30.10 9.64 26.08
CA SER A 103 -29.28 10.80 26.41
C SER A 103 -29.75 12.08 25.71
N ASN A 104 -30.62 12.00 24.70
CA ASN A 104 -31.17 13.14 23.98
C ASN A 104 -32.66 13.40 24.28
N LYS A 105 -33.33 12.57 25.08
CA LYS A 105 -34.74 12.80 25.43
C LYS A 105 -34.90 14.12 26.18
N GLY A 106 -35.79 14.99 25.69
CA GLY A 106 -36.09 16.29 26.32
C GLY A 106 -34.95 17.31 26.29
N ARG A 107 -33.87 17.06 25.53
CA ARG A 107 -32.73 17.97 25.39
C ARG A 107 -32.82 18.80 24.11
N LYS A 108 -32.02 19.87 24.06
CA LYS A 108 -31.79 20.64 22.83
C LYS A 108 -31.14 19.76 21.77
N LEU A 109 -31.56 19.91 20.51
CA LEU A 109 -30.99 19.20 19.36
C LEU A 109 -29.46 19.38 19.31
N LEU A 110 -28.74 18.27 19.17
CA LEU A 110 -27.28 18.26 18.99
C LEU A 110 -26.89 18.78 17.60
N SER A 111 -25.69 19.37 17.47
CA SER A 111 -25.22 19.83 16.16
C SER A 111 -24.71 18.66 15.31
N ALA A 112 -25.32 18.46 14.15
CA ALA A 112 -24.83 17.59 13.09
C ALA A 112 -24.17 18.45 12.01
N ASN A 113 -22.87 18.26 11.79
CA ASN A 113 -22.05 19.07 10.90
C ASN A 113 -21.70 18.29 9.63
N PHE A 114 -21.89 18.94 8.49
CA PHE A 114 -21.61 18.40 7.16
C PHE A 114 -20.58 19.28 6.46
N ARG A 115 -19.74 18.65 5.64
CA ARG A 115 -18.69 19.30 4.86
C ARG A 115 -19.14 19.45 3.41
N VAL A 116 -19.09 20.66 2.84
CA VAL A 116 -19.28 20.84 1.40
C VAL A 116 -18.09 20.25 0.64
N VAL A 117 -18.36 19.53 -0.44
CA VAL A 117 -17.34 18.92 -1.30
C VAL A 117 -17.71 19.13 -2.76
N ILE A 118 -16.71 19.11 -3.64
CA ILE A 118 -16.95 19.18 -5.08
C ILE A 118 -17.18 17.78 -5.66
N VAL A 119 -18.17 17.67 -6.55
CA VAL A 119 -18.34 16.53 -7.46
C VAL A 119 -17.92 17.02 -8.84
N ALA A 120 -16.61 17.01 -9.06
CA ALA A 120 -16.00 17.60 -10.24
C ALA A 120 -16.21 16.75 -11.50
N SER A 121 -16.40 17.39 -12.65
CA SER A 121 -16.36 16.69 -13.94
C SER A 121 -14.95 16.12 -14.20
N ILE A 122 -14.87 15.06 -15.00
CA ILE A 122 -13.57 14.48 -15.37
C ILE A 122 -12.71 15.51 -16.12
N ASN A 123 -13.30 16.30 -17.02
CA ASN A 123 -12.60 17.38 -17.71
C ASN A 123 -11.95 18.37 -16.73
N TYR A 124 -12.68 18.79 -15.69
CA TYR A 124 -12.13 19.73 -14.71
C TYR A 124 -11.01 19.10 -13.86
N GLN A 125 -11.13 17.82 -13.49
CA GLN A 125 -10.05 17.10 -12.81
C GLN A 125 -8.79 16.99 -13.68
N VAL A 126 -8.95 16.72 -14.99
CA VAL A 126 -7.85 16.70 -15.96
C VAL A 126 -7.21 18.09 -16.08
N VAL A 127 -8.00 19.17 -16.12
CA VAL A 127 -7.49 20.56 -16.13
C VAL A 127 -6.74 20.90 -14.85
N CYS A 128 -7.23 20.49 -13.68
CA CYS A 128 -6.52 20.66 -12.40
C CYS A 128 -5.16 19.95 -12.42
N ALA A 129 -5.11 18.70 -12.90
CA ALA A 129 -3.86 17.96 -13.04
C ALA A 129 -2.92 18.62 -14.08
N LEU A 130 -3.47 19.13 -15.19
CA LEU A 130 -2.70 19.86 -16.21
C LEU A 130 -2.07 21.13 -15.63
N TRP A 131 -2.83 21.92 -14.86
CA TRP A 131 -2.31 23.12 -14.20
C TRP A 131 -1.16 22.77 -13.26
N ILE A 132 -1.28 21.69 -12.46
CA ILE A 132 -0.19 21.26 -11.59
C ILE A 132 1.07 20.89 -12.40
N ILE A 133 0.88 20.21 -13.54
CA ILE A 133 2.00 19.78 -14.42
C ILE A 133 2.69 20.97 -15.07
N LYS A 134 1.94 22.01 -15.48
CA LYS A 134 2.49 23.15 -16.24
C LYS A 134 2.93 24.32 -15.36
N VAL A 135 2.22 24.57 -14.27
CA VAL A 135 2.39 25.78 -13.44
C VAL A 135 2.57 25.44 -11.97
N GLY A 136 1.69 24.59 -11.42
CA GLY A 136 1.67 24.29 -9.98
C GLY A 136 2.98 23.72 -9.43
N HIS A 137 3.79 23.04 -10.24
CA HIS A 137 5.10 22.59 -9.80
C HIS A 137 6.04 23.74 -9.40
N LYS A 138 5.91 24.94 -10.00
CA LYS A 138 6.73 26.11 -9.67
C LYS A 138 6.41 26.64 -8.28
N PHE A 139 5.13 26.59 -7.89
CA PHE A 139 4.68 26.86 -6.52
C PHE A 139 5.21 25.81 -5.54
N ASP A 140 5.11 24.54 -5.92
CA ASP A 140 5.63 23.41 -5.14
C ASP A 140 7.15 23.48 -4.89
N ASP A 141 7.92 24.01 -5.85
CA ASP A 141 9.37 24.21 -5.75
C ASP A 141 9.77 25.20 -4.64
N ARG A 142 8.85 26.08 -4.21
CA ARG A 142 9.10 27.06 -3.13
C ARG A 142 8.82 26.51 -1.73
N ILE A 143 8.28 25.30 -1.62
CA ILE A 143 7.99 24.63 -0.34
C ILE A 143 9.25 23.91 0.16
N ASP A 144 9.68 24.22 1.40
CA ASP A 144 10.78 23.47 2.02
C ASP A 144 10.30 22.08 2.47
N ARG A 145 10.85 21.03 1.83
CA ARG A 145 10.54 19.62 2.10
C ARG A 145 11.06 19.10 3.44
N LYS A 146 11.88 19.88 4.14
CA LYS A 146 12.28 19.58 5.52
C LYS A 146 11.20 20.02 6.53
N LEU A 147 10.37 20.99 6.15
CA LEU A 147 9.36 21.60 7.02
C LEU A 147 7.96 21.08 6.69
N ALA A 148 7.60 20.96 5.41
CA ALA A 148 6.28 20.49 4.98
C ALA A 148 6.32 19.07 4.40
N PHE A 149 5.63 18.15 5.07
CA PHE A 149 5.70 16.70 4.80
C PHE A 149 4.50 16.14 4.02
N ALA A 150 3.39 16.88 3.95
CA ALA A 150 2.20 16.47 3.21
C ALA A 150 2.21 16.98 1.77
N HIS A 151 1.40 16.33 0.92
CA HIS A 151 1.07 16.77 -0.45
C HIS A 151 2.29 17.18 -1.30
N ALA A 152 3.42 16.50 -1.13
CA ALA A 152 4.60 16.75 -1.94
C ALA A 152 4.43 16.19 -3.35
N LEU A 153 4.66 17.00 -4.39
CA LEU A 153 4.68 16.51 -5.76
C LEU A 153 5.84 15.54 -5.98
N LYS A 154 5.57 14.50 -6.77
CA LYS A 154 6.56 13.49 -7.09
C LYS A 154 7.53 14.02 -8.15
N ARG A 155 8.81 14.10 -7.78
CA ARG A 155 9.90 14.60 -8.63
C ARG A 155 10.83 13.47 -9.06
N VAL A 156 11.61 13.73 -10.10
CA VAL A 156 12.70 12.85 -10.51
C VAL A 156 13.87 13.07 -9.54
N GLY A 157 14.22 12.07 -8.75
CA GLY A 157 15.18 12.23 -7.65
C GLY A 157 14.63 13.07 -6.48
N ARG A 158 15.52 13.52 -5.56
CA ARG A 158 15.11 14.28 -4.36
C ARG A 158 14.75 15.75 -4.62
N ARG A 159 15.33 16.38 -5.64
CA ARG A 159 15.15 17.81 -5.98
C ARG A 159 15.08 18.08 -7.49
N GLY A 160 14.83 17.07 -8.31
CA GLY A 160 14.78 17.26 -9.76
C GLY A 160 13.45 17.81 -10.26
N ARG A 161 13.30 17.83 -11.59
CA ARG A 161 12.06 18.22 -12.27
C ARG A 161 10.86 17.36 -11.87
N LEU A 162 9.66 17.88 -12.09
CA LEU A 162 8.41 17.13 -11.92
C LEU A 162 8.47 15.81 -12.69
N ASN A 163 8.01 14.73 -12.06
CA ASN A 163 7.94 13.43 -12.68
C ASN A 163 6.65 13.28 -13.51
N GLU A 164 6.71 13.75 -14.74
CA GLU A 164 5.60 13.65 -15.69
C GLU A 164 5.23 12.19 -16.05
N ASP A 165 6.20 11.29 -16.00
CA ASP A 165 6.04 9.88 -16.37
C ASP A 165 5.38 9.03 -15.26
N SER A 166 5.41 9.50 -14.01
CA SER A 166 4.70 8.87 -12.89
C SER A 166 3.19 8.83 -13.11
N HIS A 167 2.55 7.74 -12.67
CA HIS A 167 1.09 7.63 -12.66
C HIS A 167 0.43 8.54 -11.62
N GLN A 168 1.10 8.87 -10.51
CA GLN A 168 0.62 9.78 -9.46
C GLN A 168 1.18 11.20 -9.60
N LEU A 169 0.43 12.20 -9.09
CA LEU A 169 0.91 13.57 -8.87
C LEU A 169 1.75 13.68 -7.58
N PHE A 170 1.22 13.16 -6.48
CA PHE A 170 1.79 13.31 -5.15
C PHE A 170 2.60 12.08 -4.71
N ALA A 171 3.54 12.29 -3.79
CA ALA A 171 4.20 11.22 -3.06
C ALA A 171 3.22 10.51 -2.09
N PRO A 172 3.45 9.23 -1.75
CA PRO A 172 2.54 8.49 -0.87
C PRO A 172 2.45 9.10 0.55
N TYR A 173 1.22 9.32 1.01
CA TYR A 173 0.92 10.03 2.26
C TYR A 173 1.59 9.42 3.50
N PHE A 174 1.58 8.09 3.64
CA PHE A 174 2.10 7.39 4.81
C PHE A 174 3.59 7.63 5.04
N SER A 175 4.35 7.84 3.97
CA SER A 175 5.79 8.09 4.06
C SER A 175 6.09 9.47 4.66
N GLY A 176 5.34 10.49 4.24
CA GLY A 176 5.44 11.84 4.79
C GLY A 176 4.95 11.91 6.23
N TYR A 177 3.82 11.27 6.54
CA TYR A 177 3.25 11.25 7.89
C TYR A 177 4.18 10.59 8.91
N ARG A 178 4.78 9.44 8.55
CA ARG A 178 5.77 8.76 9.40
C ARG A 178 7.00 9.63 9.61
N ALA A 179 7.55 10.21 8.55
CA ALA A 179 8.74 11.05 8.64
C ALA A 179 8.52 12.32 9.48
N TRP A 180 7.34 12.94 9.36
CA TRP A 180 6.92 14.10 10.17
C TRP A 180 6.94 13.78 11.67
N ARG A 181 6.33 12.66 12.09
CA ARG A 181 6.32 12.25 13.49
C ARG A 181 7.70 11.81 13.99
N SER A 182 8.38 10.94 13.26
CA SER A 182 9.66 10.36 13.72
C SER A 182 10.75 11.42 13.88
N LYS A 183 10.85 12.39 12.98
CA LYS A 183 11.86 13.46 13.10
C LYS A 183 11.63 14.38 14.29
N ALA A 184 10.36 14.65 14.63
CA ALA A 184 10.03 15.45 15.81
C ALA A 184 10.47 14.73 17.09
N LEU A 185 10.19 13.43 17.21
CA LEU A 185 10.60 12.63 18.37
C LEU A 185 12.13 12.51 18.48
N GLU A 186 12.82 12.29 17.36
CA GLU A 186 14.29 12.24 17.31
C GLU A 186 14.91 13.57 17.79
N ALA A 187 14.34 14.71 17.37
CA ALA A 187 14.81 16.03 17.81
C ALA A 187 14.55 16.29 19.30
N MET A 188 13.39 15.88 19.83
CA MET A 188 13.10 15.96 21.27
C MET A 188 14.11 15.13 22.07
N ARG A 189 14.33 13.87 21.65
CA ARG A 189 15.25 12.95 22.32
C ARG A 189 16.69 13.44 22.32
N SER A 190 17.19 13.91 21.18
CA SER A 190 18.54 14.46 21.08
C SER A 190 18.73 15.66 22.02
N SER A 191 17.75 16.56 22.08
CA SER A 191 17.85 17.77 22.92
C SER A 191 17.79 17.45 24.42
N LEU A 192 16.95 16.49 24.82
CA LEU A 192 16.87 16.01 26.20
C LEU A 192 18.16 15.30 26.63
N ASN A 193 18.76 14.50 25.75
CA ASN A 193 20.07 13.88 26.00
C ASN A 193 21.20 14.91 26.14
N ASP A 194 21.11 16.03 25.42
CA ASP A 194 22.03 17.17 25.55
C ASP A 194 21.79 17.99 26.84
N GLY A 195 20.88 17.55 27.72
CA GLY A 195 20.56 18.20 28.99
C GLY A 195 19.70 19.45 28.85
N ARG A 196 19.09 19.70 27.69
CA ARG A 196 18.25 20.88 27.46
C ARG A 196 16.80 20.60 27.85
N SER A 197 16.18 21.59 28.50
CA SER A 197 14.73 21.62 28.69
C SER A 197 14.04 22.14 27.42
N ILE A 198 12.94 21.50 27.03
CA ILE A 198 12.24 21.80 25.78
C ILE A 198 10.73 21.95 25.99
N VAL A 199 10.09 22.71 25.10
CA VAL A 199 8.63 22.79 25.01
C VAL A 199 8.19 22.27 23.65
N ALA A 200 7.31 21.26 23.64
CA ALA A 200 6.69 20.71 22.44
C ALA A 200 5.22 21.12 22.35
N ILE A 201 4.81 21.73 21.24
CA ILE A 201 3.42 22.08 20.96
C ILE A 201 2.92 21.39 19.69
N THR A 202 1.69 20.87 19.75
CA THR A 202 0.93 20.43 18.57
C THR A 202 -0.20 21.41 18.27
N MET A 203 -0.35 21.83 17.02
CA MET A 203 -1.38 22.79 16.58
C MET A 203 -2.15 22.26 15.37
N ASP A 204 -3.43 22.62 15.27
CA ASP A 204 -4.35 22.24 14.18
C ASP A 204 -5.09 23.47 13.65
N ILE A 205 -5.25 23.58 12.33
CA ILE A 205 -5.97 24.67 11.67
C ILE A 205 -7.45 24.31 11.48
N LYS A 206 -8.35 25.14 12.01
CA LYS A 206 -9.79 24.90 11.98
C LYS A 206 -10.37 25.04 10.57
N SER A 207 -10.94 23.95 10.05
CA SER A 207 -11.67 23.94 8.76
C SER A 207 -10.86 24.52 7.60
N PHE A 208 -9.56 24.22 7.54
CA PHE A 208 -8.59 24.93 6.71
C PHE A 208 -9.04 25.22 5.27
N TYR A 209 -9.43 24.20 4.50
CA TYR A 209 -9.87 24.38 3.10
C TYR A 209 -11.06 25.35 2.93
N HIS A 210 -12.01 25.34 3.86
CA HIS A 210 -13.21 26.17 3.79
C HIS A 210 -12.94 27.65 4.09
N GLN A 211 -11.83 27.93 4.77
CA GLN A 211 -11.47 29.28 5.20
C GLN A 211 -10.39 29.94 4.34
N VAL A 212 -9.94 29.27 3.27
CA VAL A 212 -8.90 29.79 2.39
C VAL A 212 -9.51 30.24 1.07
N SER A 213 -9.34 31.51 0.73
CA SER A 213 -9.65 32.02 -0.62
C SER A 213 -8.50 31.68 -1.58
N PRO A 214 -8.78 31.24 -2.83
CA PRO A 214 -7.73 30.94 -3.81
C PRO A 214 -7.04 32.18 -4.40
N ASN A 215 -7.53 33.39 -4.12
CA ASN A 215 -7.10 34.63 -4.77
C ASN A 215 -5.62 34.95 -4.63
N PHE A 216 -4.98 34.53 -3.53
CA PHE A 216 -3.56 34.79 -3.30
C PHE A 216 -2.66 34.21 -4.39
N LEU A 217 -3.09 33.16 -5.10
CA LEU A 217 -2.34 32.48 -6.16
C LEU A 217 -1.96 33.37 -7.35
N VAL A 218 -2.62 34.53 -7.50
CA VAL A 218 -2.39 35.46 -8.60
C VAL A 218 -2.00 36.86 -8.12
N LYS A 219 -1.74 37.05 -6.81
CA LYS A 219 -1.36 38.34 -6.24
C LYS A 219 0.16 38.55 -6.37
N SER A 220 0.56 39.72 -6.85
CA SER A 220 1.97 40.12 -6.96
C SER A 220 2.72 40.09 -5.62
N ALA A 221 2.04 40.44 -4.52
CA ALA A 221 2.61 40.36 -3.17
C ALA A 221 3.01 38.91 -2.79
N PHE A 222 2.22 37.92 -3.20
CA PHE A 222 2.54 36.51 -2.97
C PHE A 222 3.75 36.06 -3.81
N PHE A 223 3.76 36.43 -5.09
CA PHE A 223 4.88 36.13 -5.99
C PHE A 223 6.18 36.74 -5.50
N LYS A 224 6.17 37.99 -5.04
CA LYS A 224 7.36 38.64 -4.47
C LYS A 224 7.84 37.93 -3.20
N LYS A 225 6.93 37.51 -2.32
CA LYS A 225 7.29 36.89 -1.03
C LYS A 225 7.90 35.48 -1.20
N LEU A 226 7.41 34.69 -2.15
CA LEU A 226 7.94 33.34 -2.43
C LEU A 226 8.87 33.26 -3.66
N GLU A 227 9.21 34.40 -4.26
CA GLU A 227 10.04 34.50 -5.47
C GLU A 227 9.49 33.67 -6.64
N ILE A 228 8.17 33.68 -6.85
CA ILE A 228 7.54 32.91 -7.92
C ILE A 228 7.52 33.73 -9.21
N GLU A 229 8.01 33.13 -10.29
CA GLU A 229 8.00 33.71 -11.63
C GLU A 229 7.08 32.90 -12.54
N LEU A 230 6.08 33.58 -13.11
CA LEU A 230 5.15 33.04 -14.09
C LEU A 230 5.21 33.88 -15.36
N ASP A 231 5.20 33.22 -16.51
CA ASP A 231 5.02 33.91 -17.79
C ASP A 231 3.55 34.37 -17.98
N PRO A 232 3.25 35.20 -19.00
CA PRO A 232 1.89 35.69 -19.22
C PRO A 232 0.83 34.60 -19.42
N ASP A 233 1.17 33.49 -20.07
CA ASP A 233 0.25 32.39 -20.35
C ASP A 233 -0.01 31.57 -19.06
N GLU A 234 1.03 31.32 -18.27
CA GLU A 234 0.94 30.66 -16.97
C GLU A 234 0.14 31.47 -15.96
N LEU A 235 0.31 32.80 -15.96
CA LEU A 235 -0.48 33.70 -15.15
C LEU A 235 -1.94 33.72 -15.60
N ALA A 236 -2.21 33.77 -16.92
CA ALA A 236 -3.57 33.68 -17.46
C ALA A 236 -4.24 32.36 -17.06
N PHE A 237 -3.52 31.24 -17.16
CA PHE A 237 -4.05 29.95 -16.74
C PHE A 237 -4.34 29.90 -15.24
N SER A 238 -3.45 30.45 -14.41
CA SER A 238 -3.64 30.51 -12.96
C SER A 238 -4.83 31.40 -12.58
N LYS A 239 -5.06 32.51 -13.31
CA LYS A 239 -6.27 33.34 -13.15
C LYS A 239 -7.53 32.57 -13.50
N ALA A 240 -7.54 31.80 -14.58
CA ALA A 240 -8.67 30.96 -14.95
C ALA A 240 -8.98 29.89 -13.89
N ILE A 241 -7.95 29.32 -13.26
CA ILE A 241 -8.08 28.38 -12.16
C ILE A 241 -8.64 29.03 -10.89
N VAL A 242 -8.20 30.24 -10.55
CA VAL A 242 -8.77 30.99 -9.41
C VAL A 242 -10.24 31.30 -9.69
N GLU A 243 -10.57 31.78 -10.89
CA GLU A 243 -11.96 32.05 -11.30
C GLU A 243 -12.82 30.78 -11.29
N SER A 244 -12.27 29.63 -11.65
CA SER A 244 -13.00 28.36 -11.64
C SER A 244 -13.35 27.89 -10.23
N MET A 245 -12.41 28.03 -9.28
CA MET A 245 -12.70 27.75 -7.86
C MET A 245 -13.73 28.73 -7.28
N GLN A 246 -13.63 30.02 -7.61
CA GLN A 246 -14.60 31.03 -7.17
C GLN A 246 -15.99 30.79 -7.77
N THR A 247 -16.07 30.49 -9.06
CA THR A 247 -17.34 30.18 -9.74
C THR A 247 -18.01 28.97 -9.11
N TRP A 248 -17.25 27.91 -8.83
CA TRP A 248 -17.77 26.76 -8.10
C TRP A 248 -18.25 27.17 -6.70
N HIS A 249 -17.45 27.92 -5.93
CA HIS A 249 -17.82 28.35 -4.57
C HIS A 249 -19.11 29.16 -4.57
N ARG A 250 -19.24 30.13 -5.48
CA ARG A 250 -20.46 30.95 -5.68
C ARG A 250 -21.71 30.12 -5.99
N SER A 251 -21.55 28.89 -6.50
CA SER A 251 -22.67 27.96 -6.73
C SER A 251 -23.09 27.18 -5.49
N THR A 252 -22.30 27.23 -4.41
CA THR A 252 -22.58 26.52 -3.17
C THR A 252 -23.40 27.38 -2.19
N PRO A 253 -24.13 26.75 -1.26
CA PRO A 253 -24.82 27.48 -0.21
C PRO A 253 -23.88 28.26 0.73
N GLU A 254 -22.62 27.82 0.90
CA GLU A 254 -21.65 28.46 1.80
C GLU A 254 -21.18 29.83 1.30
N ALA A 255 -21.39 30.16 0.01
CA ALA A 255 -21.07 31.49 -0.52
C ALA A 255 -21.86 32.63 0.13
N LYS A 256 -23.02 32.34 0.73
CA LYS A 256 -23.80 33.33 1.48
C LYS A 256 -23.11 33.73 2.78
N ASP A 257 -22.50 32.76 3.45
CA ASP A 257 -21.82 32.96 4.73
C ASP A 257 -20.38 33.47 4.54
N ARG A 258 -19.74 33.09 3.43
CA ARG A 258 -18.36 33.48 3.08
C ARG A 258 -18.26 33.86 1.60
N PRO A 259 -18.54 35.12 1.22
CA PRO A 259 -18.46 35.56 -0.17
C PRO A 259 -17.04 35.58 -0.75
N GLU A 260 -16.01 35.62 0.10
CA GLU A 260 -14.59 35.74 -0.27
C GLU A 260 -14.02 34.51 -1.00
N GLY A 261 -14.68 33.35 -0.87
CA GLY A 261 -14.25 32.09 -1.49
C GLY A 261 -13.79 31.02 -0.51
N SER A 262 -13.70 29.79 -1.01
CA SER A 262 -13.11 28.63 -0.34
C SER A 262 -12.33 27.75 -1.33
N LEU A 263 -11.45 26.89 -0.82
CA LEU A 263 -10.81 25.85 -1.63
C LEU A 263 -11.74 24.63 -1.76
N PRO A 264 -12.01 24.15 -2.99
CA PRO A 264 -12.86 22.98 -3.19
C PRO A 264 -12.23 21.70 -2.63
N VAL A 265 -12.86 21.08 -1.64
CA VAL A 265 -12.44 19.76 -1.13
C VAL A 265 -12.81 18.69 -2.17
N GLY A 266 -11.81 17.91 -2.61
CA GLY A 266 -11.95 16.87 -3.64
C GLY A 266 -11.11 17.10 -4.91
N LEU A 267 -10.44 18.25 -5.04
CA LEU A 267 -9.51 18.52 -6.14
C LEU A 267 -8.05 18.31 -5.74
N SER A 268 -7.24 17.82 -6.68
CA SER A 268 -5.79 17.70 -6.53
C SER A 268 -5.12 19.06 -6.29
N ILE A 269 -5.59 20.11 -6.98
CA ILE A 269 -5.03 21.45 -6.87
C ILE A 269 -5.19 22.03 -5.46
N SER A 270 -6.32 21.79 -4.79
CA SER A 270 -6.56 22.27 -3.43
C SER A 270 -5.49 21.77 -2.47
N LYS A 271 -5.00 20.54 -2.63
CA LYS A 271 -3.93 19.93 -1.81
C LYS A 271 -2.60 20.66 -1.95
N LEU A 272 -2.26 21.13 -3.16
CA LEU A 272 -1.04 21.89 -3.42
C LEU A 272 -1.19 23.35 -2.93
N VAL A 273 -2.33 23.98 -3.27
CA VAL A 273 -2.62 25.38 -2.94
C VAL A 273 -2.65 25.61 -1.43
N SER A 274 -3.30 24.72 -0.68
CA SER A 274 -3.33 24.77 0.78
C SER A 274 -1.93 24.65 1.38
N ASN A 275 -1.06 23.85 0.77
CA ASN A 275 0.30 23.63 1.25
C ASN A 275 1.23 24.81 0.98
N VAL A 276 1.16 25.42 -0.22
CA VAL A 276 2.02 26.56 -0.58
C VAL A 276 1.63 27.85 0.13
N LEU A 277 0.35 28.03 0.50
CA LEU A 277 -0.13 29.18 1.25
C LEU A 277 0.68 29.44 2.53
N LEU A 278 1.06 28.35 3.22
CA LEU A 278 1.74 28.38 4.51
C LEU A 278 3.28 28.36 4.39
N ALA A 279 3.84 28.25 3.17
CA ALA A 279 5.28 28.07 2.99
C ALA A 279 6.14 29.21 3.57
N ASP A 280 5.61 30.44 3.56
CA ASP A 280 6.27 31.60 4.18
C ASP A 280 6.24 31.54 5.71
N PHE A 281 5.08 31.18 6.27
CA PHE A 281 4.91 30.99 7.71
C PHE A 281 5.80 29.86 8.23
N ASP A 282 5.87 28.73 7.52
CA ASP A 282 6.73 27.60 7.88
C ASP A 282 8.19 28.03 8.05
N LYS A 283 8.69 28.87 7.12
CA LYS A 283 10.05 29.41 7.17
C LYS A 283 10.23 30.36 8.36
N ALA A 284 9.25 31.24 8.63
CA ALA A 284 9.30 32.16 9.75
C ALA A 284 9.40 31.41 11.09
N VAL A 285 8.55 30.39 11.31
CA VAL A 285 8.57 29.58 12.53
C VAL A 285 9.89 28.80 12.66
N SER A 286 10.36 28.20 11.57
CA SER A 286 11.62 27.45 11.57
C SER A 286 12.85 28.32 11.78
N SER A 287 12.77 29.64 11.55
CA SER A 287 13.90 30.57 11.69
C SER A 287 13.97 31.23 13.06
N LEU A 288 13.02 30.96 13.96
CA LEU A 288 13.09 31.45 15.34
C LEU A 288 14.35 30.88 16.03
N PRO A 289 15.14 31.70 16.76
CA PRO A 289 16.38 31.24 17.39
C PRO A 289 16.22 30.06 18.35
N SER A 290 15.07 29.96 19.04
CA SER A 290 14.78 28.88 19.98
C SER A 290 14.15 27.65 19.35
N THR A 291 13.89 27.62 18.03
CA THR A 291 13.28 26.47 17.37
C THR A 291 14.29 25.33 17.23
N ILE A 292 13.99 24.21 17.90
CA ILE A 292 14.71 22.94 17.78
C ILE A 292 14.19 22.14 16.59
N HIS A 293 12.87 22.07 16.45
CA HIS A 293 12.22 21.36 15.34
C HIS A 293 10.90 22.02 14.95
N TYR A 294 10.67 22.15 13.65
CA TYR A 294 9.38 22.49 13.08
C TYR A 294 9.01 21.49 11.99
N GLY A 295 7.77 21.01 12.03
CA GLY A 295 7.23 20.16 10.98
C GLY A 295 5.73 20.33 10.82
N ARG A 296 5.28 20.49 9.58
CA ARG A 296 3.86 20.57 9.21
C ARG A 296 3.46 19.41 8.30
N TYR A 297 2.35 18.76 8.63
CA TYR A 297 1.67 17.77 7.80
C TYR A 297 0.27 18.27 7.47
N ALA A 298 0.13 18.87 6.29
CA ALA A 298 -1.09 19.55 5.85
C ALA A 298 -1.47 20.69 6.83
N ASP A 299 -2.52 20.52 7.62
CA ASP A 299 -3.03 21.43 8.65
C ASP A 299 -2.48 21.13 10.07
N ASP A 300 -1.88 19.95 10.29
CA ASP A 300 -1.26 19.57 11.55
C ASP A 300 0.17 20.11 11.67
N ILE A 301 0.52 20.73 12.80
CA ILE A 301 1.85 21.28 13.07
C ILE A 301 2.43 20.70 14.37
N ILE A 302 3.71 20.35 14.35
CA ILE A 302 4.53 20.08 15.53
C ILE A 302 5.66 21.12 15.57
N LEU A 303 5.79 21.80 16.70
CA LEU A 303 6.87 22.73 16.99
C LEU A 303 7.52 22.33 18.31
N VAL A 304 8.85 22.24 18.32
CA VAL A 304 9.68 22.00 19.49
C VAL A 304 10.63 23.17 19.63
N THR A 305 10.62 23.79 20.79
CA THR A 305 11.49 24.92 21.13
C THR A 305 12.31 24.62 22.38
N GLU A 306 13.44 25.29 22.53
CA GLU A 306 14.13 25.38 23.82
C GLU A 306 13.24 26.13 24.82
N ASP A 307 13.29 25.75 26.10
CA ASP A 307 12.49 26.36 27.15
C ASP A 307 12.72 27.89 27.22
N PRO A 308 11.69 28.71 26.95
CA PRO A 308 11.80 30.16 27.05
C PRO A 308 11.73 30.67 28.51
N GLY A 309 11.75 29.78 29.52
CA GLY A 309 11.65 30.13 30.93
C GLY A 309 10.20 30.37 31.38
N ILE A 310 9.24 29.62 30.82
CA ILE A 310 7.80 29.88 30.98
C ILE A 310 7.10 28.72 31.69
N SER A 311 6.27 29.05 32.69
CA SER A 311 5.63 28.04 33.56
C SER A 311 4.24 27.56 33.10
N THR A 312 3.57 28.27 32.18
CA THR A 312 2.21 27.91 31.73
C THR A 312 2.07 27.86 30.22
N GLY A 313 1.15 27.00 29.74
CA GLY A 313 0.83 26.93 28.30
C GLY A 313 0.25 28.23 27.73
N GLN A 314 -0.48 29.01 28.54
CA GLN A 314 -0.99 30.32 28.10
C GLN A 314 0.15 31.31 27.86
N ASP A 315 1.13 31.33 28.77
CA ASP A 315 2.28 32.21 28.63
C ASP A 315 3.17 31.78 27.46
N TYR A 316 3.28 30.47 27.19
CA TYR A 316 3.96 29.98 25.99
C TYR A 316 3.27 30.44 24.70
N ILE A 317 1.93 30.44 24.65
CA ILE A 317 1.17 30.99 23.52
C ILE A 317 1.38 32.49 23.37
N LYS A 318 1.44 33.25 24.47
CA LYS A 318 1.76 34.69 24.44
C LYS A 318 3.17 34.93 23.90
N TRP A 319 4.15 34.16 24.35
CA TRP A 319 5.52 34.21 23.86
C TRP A 319 5.59 33.88 22.37
N LEU A 320 4.95 32.80 21.92
CA LEU A 320 4.93 32.41 20.51
C LEU A 320 4.31 33.51 19.62
N ARG A 321 3.24 34.15 20.11
CA ARG A 321 2.62 35.30 19.44
C ARG A 321 3.57 36.48 19.37
N TRP A 322 4.29 36.79 20.45
CA TRP A 322 5.26 37.89 20.48
C TRP A 322 6.44 37.62 19.53
N SER A 323 6.96 36.40 19.52
CA SER A 323 8.05 35.97 18.64
C SER A 323 7.68 35.93 17.16
N LEU A 324 6.38 35.88 16.84
CA LEU A 324 5.84 35.82 15.49
C LEU A 324 4.77 36.90 15.28
N ASP A 325 4.97 38.10 15.83
CA ASP A 325 3.98 39.18 15.85
C ASP A 325 3.52 39.65 14.45
N GLU A 326 4.39 39.53 13.45
CA GLU A 326 4.05 39.77 12.04
C GLU A 326 3.02 38.75 11.49
N TYR A 327 3.00 37.53 12.03
CA TYR A 327 2.22 36.40 11.55
C TYR A 327 1.04 36.03 12.46
N LEU A 328 1.14 36.22 13.77
CA LEU A 328 0.16 35.74 14.75
C LEU A 328 -0.54 36.89 15.47
N VAL A 329 -1.87 36.88 15.40
CA VAL A 329 -2.74 37.79 16.15
C VAL A 329 -3.74 37.00 17.00
N LEU A 330 -4.32 37.64 18.02
CA LEU A 330 -5.41 37.02 18.77
C LEU A 330 -6.71 37.09 17.98
N ASP A 331 -7.40 35.96 17.91
CA ASP A 331 -8.78 35.90 17.47
C ASP A 331 -9.70 36.28 18.65
N GLN A 332 -10.25 37.49 18.62
CA GLN A 332 -11.20 37.96 19.63
C GLN A 332 -12.60 37.36 19.46
N THR A 333 -12.86 36.63 18.37
CA THR A 333 -14.19 36.05 18.09
C THR A 333 -14.41 34.67 18.72
N SER A 334 -13.35 34.02 19.20
CA SER A 334 -13.40 32.73 19.89
C SER A 334 -13.23 32.88 21.41
N ASN A 335 -13.94 32.04 22.18
CA ASN A 335 -13.79 31.95 23.63
C ASN A 335 -13.40 30.50 24.03
N PRO A 336 -12.18 30.24 24.55
CA PRO A 336 -11.07 31.20 24.74
C PRO A 336 -10.49 31.70 23.40
N ALA A 337 -9.86 32.88 23.41
CA ALA A 337 -9.28 33.53 22.24
C ALA A 337 -8.21 32.65 21.57
N GLY A 338 -8.43 32.27 20.32
CA GLY A 338 -7.48 31.46 19.53
C GLY A 338 -6.36 32.29 18.91
N LEU A 339 -5.36 31.61 18.33
CA LEU A 339 -4.37 32.24 17.46
C LEU A 339 -4.91 32.32 16.03
N LYS A 340 -4.86 33.50 15.41
CA LYS A 340 -5.19 33.73 14.01
C LYS A 340 -3.92 34.07 13.24
N LEU A 341 -3.75 33.43 12.09
CA LEU A 341 -2.64 33.68 11.19
C LEU A 341 -2.99 34.86 10.27
N LYS A 342 -2.11 35.87 10.24
CA LYS A 342 -2.16 37.04 9.38
C LYS A 342 -1.14 36.87 8.26
N LEU A 343 -1.65 36.71 7.03
CA LEU A 343 -0.83 36.66 5.82
C LEU A 343 -1.16 37.87 4.95
N ASN A 344 -0.19 38.78 4.75
CA ASN A 344 -0.40 40.02 4.00
C ASN A 344 -0.87 39.80 2.55
N TYR A 345 -0.51 38.65 1.96
CA TYR A 345 -0.94 38.25 0.62
C TYR A 345 -2.30 37.51 0.60
N SER A 346 -2.89 37.16 1.74
CA SER A 346 -4.13 36.38 1.83
C SER A 346 -5.08 36.95 2.89
N THR A 347 -5.33 38.25 2.86
CA THR A 347 -6.22 38.97 3.79
C THR A 347 -7.68 38.53 3.73
N ASP A 348 -8.09 37.91 2.62
CA ASP A 348 -9.41 37.34 2.35
C ASP A 348 -9.54 35.87 2.79
N SER A 349 -8.56 35.35 3.53
CA SER A 349 -8.59 34.03 4.18
C SER A 349 -8.68 34.17 5.70
N GLU A 350 -9.31 33.20 6.36
CA GLU A 350 -9.50 33.18 7.82
C GLU A 350 -8.85 31.95 8.47
N ILE A 351 -7.55 32.02 8.67
CA ILE A 351 -6.77 30.87 9.16
C ILE A 351 -6.67 30.97 10.69
N ILE A 352 -7.42 30.11 11.38
CA ILE A 352 -7.51 30.11 12.85
C ILE A 352 -7.03 28.77 13.41
N PHE A 353 -6.14 28.80 14.39
CA PHE A 353 -5.72 27.63 15.14
C PHE A 353 -6.74 27.26 16.21
N SER A 354 -7.05 25.97 16.32
CA SER A 354 -8.03 25.50 17.29
C SER A 354 -7.43 25.45 18.71
N ALA A 355 -7.77 26.41 19.56
CA ALA A 355 -7.30 26.46 20.96
C ALA A 355 -7.59 25.16 21.73
N LYS A 356 -8.79 24.57 21.55
CA LYS A 356 -9.18 23.29 22.19
C LYS A 356 -8.33 22.09 21.77
N LYS A 357 -7.63 22.17 20.64
CA LYS A 357 -6.79 21.10 20.10
C LYS A 357 -5.30 21.36 20.29
N GLN A 358 -4.91 22.53 20.78
CA GLN A 358 -3.52 22.82 21.10
C GLN A 358 -3.11 22.01 22.33
N LYS A 359 -1.99 21.30 22.24
CA LYS A 359 -1.40 20.57 23.36
C LYS A 359 0.04 21.01 23.52
N ILE A 360 0.42 21.37 24.73
CA ILE A 360 1.75 21.90 25.06
C ILE A 360 2.35 20.98 26.13
N PHE A 361 3.56 20.53 25.91
CA PHE A 361 4.31 19.65 26.81
C PHE A 361 5.63 20.30 27.15
N PHE A 362 5.89 20.49 28.44
CA PHE A 362 7.21 20.82 28.95
C PHE A 362 7.94 19.51 29.25
N LEU A 363 9.13 19.33 28.67
CA LEU A 363 9.93 18.10 28.81
C LEU A 363 11.33 18.47 29.27
N SER A 364 11.80 17.81 30.32
CA SER A 364 13.16 17.99 30.87
C SER A 364 13.64 16.70 31.53
N GLY A 365 14.96 16.49 31.53
CA GLY A 365 15.62 15.36 32.18
C GLY A 365 15.06 13.98 31.80
N GLU A 366 15.17 13.04 32.73
CA GLU A 366 14.74 11.64 32.56
C GLU A 366 13.23 11.51 32.33
N HIS A 367 12.41 12.33 33.00
CA HIS A 367 10.95 12.31 32.81
C HIS A 367 10.53 12.62 31.36
N GLY A 368 11.24 13.54 30.70
CA GLY A 368 11.04 13.83 29.28
C GLY A 368 11.43 12.64 28.39
N LEU A 369 12.58 12.00 28.69
CA LEU A 369 13.07 10.85 27.95
C LEU A 369 12.14 9.64 28.07
N ASP A 370 11.59 9.38 29.26
CA ASP A 370 10.61 8.32 29.50
C ASP A 370 9.36 8.50 28.63
N LEU A 371 8.80 9.71 28.58
CA LEU A 371 7.61 10.00 27.77
C LEU A 371 7.89 9.81 26.27
N VAL A 372 9.01 10.34 25.78
CA VAL A 372 9.41 10.18 24.36
C VAL A 372 9.63 8.71 24.03
N GLY A 373 10.35 7.98 24.90
CA GLY A 373 10.61 6.55 24.76
C GLY A 373 9.33 5.70 24.71
N GLN A 374 8.34 6.02 25.55
CA GLN A 374 7.02 5.36 25.51
C GLN A 374 6.31 5.56 24.17
N VAL A 375 6.32 6.78 23.61
CA VAL A 375 5.70 7.08 22.32
C VAL A 375 6.44 6.35 21.18
N GLU A 376 7.77 6.35 21.20
CA GLU A 376 8.59 5.62 20.22
C GLU A 376 8.31 4.11 20.25
N GLU A 377 8.20 3.51 21.44
CA GLU A 377 7.93 2.09 21.61
C GLU A 377 6.54 1.71 21.07
N GLN A 378 5.53 2.55 21.27
CA GLN A 378 4.21 2.34 20.67
C GLN A 378 4.24 2.38 19.14
N ILE A 379 4.98 3.33 18.56
CA ILE A 379 5.18 3.42 17.10
C ILE A 379 5.93 2.19 16.59
N ARG A 380 6.91 1.69 17.35
CA ARG A 380 7.68 0.49 17.02
C ARG A 380 6.81 -0.76 17.03
N LYS A 381 5.98 -0.95 18.06
CA LYS A 381 5.02 -2.07 18.16
C LYS A 381 4.06 -2.10 16.95
N GLN A 382 3.43 -0.96 16.62
CA GLN A 382 2.59 -0.86 15.43
C GLN A 382 3.38 -1.16 14.14
N SER A 383 4.59 -0.64 14.02
CA SER A 383 5.49 -0.89 12.87
C SER A 383 5.90 -2.36 12.71
N SER A 384 6.08 -3.10 13.80
CA SER A 384 6.37 -4.54 13.77
C SER A 384 5.15 -5.37 13.38
N GLU A 385 3.95 -5.01 13.86
CA GLU A 385 2.70 -5.67 13.46
C GLU A 385 2.47 -5.55 11.94
N TYR A 386 2.84 -4.41 11.34
CA TYR A 386 2.76 -4.24 9.88
C TYR A 386 3.61 -5.24 9.06
N ARG A 387 4.60 -5.92 9.66
CA ARG A 387 5.41 -6.94 8.99
C ARG A 387 4.65 -8.25 8.81
N LEU A 388 3.70 -8.55 9.69
CA LEU A 388 2.98 -9.83 9.75
C LEU A 388 1.93 -9.93 8.63
N LEU A 389 1.67 -11.16 8.18
CA LEU A 389 0.53 -11.48 7.32
C LEU A 389 -0.78 -11.20 8.07
N PRO A 390 -1.84 -10.77 7.37
CA PRO A 390 -3.19 -10.64 7.92
C PRO A 390 -3.60 -11.84 8.79
N GLU A 391 -4.08 -11.56 10.00
CA GLU A 391 -4.53 -12.53 11.00
C GLU A 391 -5.86 -12.05 11.57
N LEU A 392 -6.90 -12.89 11.47
CA LEU A 392 -8.23 -12.53 11.95
C LEU A 392 -8.39 -12.92 13.43
N PRO A 393 -9.05 -12.08 14.24
CA PRO A 393 -9.41 -12.44 15.61
C PRO A 393 -10.43 -13.60 15.67
N ASP A 394 -10.36 -14.41 16.73
CA ASP A 394 -11.14 -15.65 16.85
C ASP A 394 -12.60 -15.39 17.29
N ASN A 395 -12.83 -14.28 17.99
CA ASN A 395 -14.13 -13.94 18.57
C ASN A 395 -14.45 -12.43 18.53
N ASP A 396 -15.72 -12.10 18.78
CA ASP A 396 -16.24 -10.73 18.75
C ASP A 396 -15.47 -9.79 19.70
N SER A 397 -15.07 -10.26 20.89
CA SER A 397 -14.35 -9.45 21.88
C SER A 397 -12.96 -9.05 21.38
N GLU A 398 -12.23 -9.98 20.75
CA GLU A 398 -10.95 -9.68 20.14
C GLU A 398 -11.08 -8.82 18.88
N MET A 399 -12.14 -9.03 18.07
CA MET A 399 -12.44 -8.11 16.95
C MET A 399 -12.66 -6.69 17.44
N LEU A 400 -13.37 -6.53 18.55
CA LEU A 400 -13.56 -5.22 19.19
C LEU A 400 -12.26 -4.67 19.75
N ALA A 401 -11.41 -5.50 20.36
CA ALA A 401 -10.10 -5.04 20.84
C ALA A 401 -9.22 -4.55 19.68
N SER A 402 -9.14 -5.32 18.59
CA SER A 402 -8.37 -4.98 17.39
C SER A 402 -8.94 -3.75 16.66
N ALA A 403 -10.26 -3.61 16.58
CA ALA A 403 -10.92 -2.50 15.90
C ALA A 403 -11.02 -1.21 16.74
N LEU A 404 -11.27 -1.33 18.05
CA LEU A 404 -11.69 -0.22 18.92
C LEU A 404 -10.72 0.09 20.07
N LEU A 405 -9.80 -0.82 20.43
CA LEU A 405 -8.82 -0.59 21.50
C LEU A 405 -7.40 -0.34 20.96
N ALA A 406 -7.09 -0.76 19.72
CA ALA A 406 -5.81 -0.51 19.05
C ALA A 406 -4.57 -0.64 19.97
N THR A 407 -4.59 -1.63 20.86
CA THR A 407 -3.46 -2.34 21.52
C THR A 407 -4.03 -3.23 22.65
N PRO A 408 -3.51 -4.45 22.85
CA PRO A 408 -3.91 -5.33 23.97
C PRO A 408 -3.56 -4.76 25.36
N ASP A 409 -2.58 -3.85 25.43
CA ASP A 409 -2.07 -3.22 26.66
C ASP A 409 -2.93 -2.03 27.14
N ALA A 410 -4.23 -2.01 26.86
CA ALA A 410 -5.16 -0.96 27.30
C ALA A 410 -5.51 -1.02 28.79
N ARG A 411 -4.55 -1.41 29.65
CA ARG A 411 -4.63 -1.36 31.12
C ARG A 411 -3.57 -0.49 31.80
N LEU A 412 -2.74 0.23 31.04
CA LEU A 412 -1.78 1.19 31.62
C LEU A 412 -2.06 2.63 31.17
N GLU A 413 -2.39 3.43 32.18
CA GLU A 413 -2.74 4.85 32.14
C GLU A 413 -1.55 5.74 31.75
N ALA A 414 -1.79 6.61 30.77
CA ALA A 414 -1.12 7.91 30.59
C ALA A 414 -2.08 8.80 29.76
N ASP A 415 -2.92 9.57 30.44
CA ASP A 415 -4.19 10.14 29.94
C ASP A 415 -4.10 11.53 29.23
N ALA A 416 -2.95 11.94 28.69
CA ALA A 416 -2.83 13.32 28.15
C ALA A 416 -2.78 13.42 26.61
N LEU A 417 -2.08 12.51 25.93
CA LEU A 417 -1.93 12.56 24.46
C LEU A 417 -3.12 11.95 23.69
N ARG A 418 -3.91 11.05 24.30
CA ARG A 418 -4.83 10.15 23.58
C ARG A 418 -6.22 10.67 23.22
N LYS A 419 -6.86 11.60 23.96
CA LYS A 419 -8.31 11.91 23.75
C LYS A 419 -8.66 12.44 22.35
N ALA A 420 -7.75 13.11 21.65
CA ALA A 420 -7.94 13.53 20.25
C ALA A 420 -7.47 12.49 19.21
N GLU A 421 -6.55 11.59 19.58
CA GLU A 421 -6.05 10.51 18.72
C GLU A 421 -6.90 9.23 18.81
N ALA A 422 -7.75 9.07 19.84
CA ALA A 422 -8.50 7.83 20.07
C ALA A 422 -9.41 7.46 18.89
N VAL A 423 -10.16 8.40 18.31
CA VAL A 423 -11.01 8.13 17.14
C VAL A 423 -10.17 7.77 15.91
N SER A 424 -9.07 8.50 15.68
CA SER A 424 -8.15 8.22 14.57
C SER A 424 -7.46 6.86 14.71
N LEU A 425 -7.08 6.47 15.93
CA LEU A 425 -6.51 5.16 16.26
C LEU A 425 -7.54 4.04 16.08
N ARG A 426 -8.78 4.24 16.51
CA ARG A 426 -9.89 3.30 16.25
C ARG A 426 -10.15 3.13 14.76
N ARG A 427 -10.20 4.24 14.00
CA ARG A 427 -10.35 4.19 12.53
C ARG A 427 -9.17 3.47 11.86
N LEU A 428 -7.95 3.67 12.36
CA LEU A 428 -6.76 2.97 11.88
C LEU A 428 -6.84 1.46 12.17
N GLY A 429 -7.12 1.08 13.43
CA GLY A 429 -7.28 -0.31 13.85
C GLY A 429 -8.39 -1.01 13.06
N PHE A 430 -9.55 -0.38 12.91
CA PHE A 430 -10.63 -0.87 12.07
C PHE A 430 -10.23 -0.95 10.58
N SER A 431 -9.50 0.04 10.07
CA SER A 431 -9.01 0.01 8.69
C SER A 431 -8.09 -1.18 8.43
N MET A 432 -7.23 -1.53 9.41
CA MET A 432 -6.34 -2.69 9.33
C MET A 432 -7.14 -3.97 9.34
N LEU A 433 -8.01 -4.15 10.35
CA LEU A 433 -8.90 -5.30 10.45
C LEU A 433 -9.73 -5.50 9.17
N LEU A 434 -10.35 -4.44 8.66
CA LEU A 434 -11.12 -4.52 7.41
C LEU A 434 -10.24 -4.92 6.22
N SER A 435 -9.01 -4.41 6.14
CA SER A 435 -8.09 -4.79 5.06
C SER A 435 -7.68 -6.27 5.16
N ASP A 436 -7.61 -6.82 6.37
CA ASP A 436 -7.38 -8.25 6.60
C ASP A 436 -8.59 -9.08 6.13
N PHE A 437 -9.82 -8.69 6.50
CA PHE A 437 -11.04 -9.33 5.97
C PHE A 437 -11.13 -9.23 4.43
N GLU A 438 -10.73 -8.10 3.84
CA GLU A 438 -10.68 -7.95 2.38
C GLU A 438 -9.65 -8.88 1.72
N ALA A 439 -8.50 -9.14 2.38
CA ALA A 439 -7.52 -10.12 1.91
C ALA A 439 -8.04 -11.55 2.00
N TYR A 440 -8.73 -11.91 3.09
CA TYR A 440 -9.37 -13.22 3.24
C TYR A 440 -10.44 -13.45 2.17
N ALA A 441 -11.27 -12.43 1.88
CA ALA A 441 -12.29 -12.51 0.83
C ALA A 441 -11.73 -12.69 -0.60
N ARG A 442 -10.49 -12.28 -0.83
CA ARG A 442 -9.80 -12.46 -2.11
C ARG A 442 -9.22 -13.86 -2.24
N ASP A 443 -8.71 -14.42 -1.14
CA ASP A 443 -7.87 -15.62 -1.14
C ASP A 443 -8.66 -16.91 -0.83
N LEU A 444 -9.86 -16.78 -0.24
CA LEU A 444 -10.73 -17.90 0.14
C LEU A 444 -11.95 -18.03 -0.78
N ASP A 445 -12.51 -19.23 -0.85
CA ASP A 445 -13.84 -19.43 -1.44
C ASP A 445 -14.91 -18.78 -0.54
N TYR A 446 -15.75 -17.92 -1.13
CA TYR A 446 -16.85 -17.28 -0.41
C TYR A 446 -17.87 -18.30 0.13
N LYS A 447 -17.93 -19.52 -0.43
CA LYS A 447 -18.78 -20.61 0.04
C LYS A 447 -18.22 -21.38 1.23
N ASP A 448 -16.96 -21.18 1.61
CA ASP A 448 -16.37 -21.85 2.79
C ASP A 448 -17.23 -21.56 4.05
N PRO A 449 -17.75 -22.59 4.74
CA PRO A 449 -18.66 -22.39 5.87
C PRO A 449 -18.03 -21.66 7.06
N LYS A 450 -16.76 -21.93 7.36
CA LYS A 450 -16.05 -21.31 8.50
C LYS A 450 -15.74 -19.85 8.21
N TRP A 451 -15.32 -19.54 6.98
CA TRP A 451 -15.16 -18.19 6.51
C TRP A 451 -16.48 -17.42 6.51
N THR A 452 -17.57 -18.06 6.09
CA THR A 452 -18.92 -17.48 6.13
C THR A 452 -19.33 -17.12 7.55
N LEU A 453 -19.08 -18.00 8.51
CA LEU A 453 -19.34 -17.72 9.92
C LEU A 453 -18.49 -16.53 10.43
N ALA A 454 -17.18 -16.54 10.15
CA ALA A 454 -16.25 -15.50 10.60
C ALA A 454 -16.63 -14.11 10.06
N ARG A 455 -16.90 -13.98 8.75
CA ARG A 455 -17.27 -12.69 8.16
C ARG A 455 -18.65 -12.21 8.58
N LYS A 456 -19.61 -13.10 8.83
CA LYS A 456 -20.93 -12.72 9.37
C LYS A 456 -20.85 -12.20 10.81
N LYS A 457 -20.00 -12.79 11.66
CA LYS A 457 -19.69 -12.21 12.98
C LYS A 457 -19.13 -10.80 12.86
N PHE A 458 -18.18 -10.59 11.95
CA PHE A 458 -17.65 -9.26 11.66
C PHE A 458 -18.73 -8.28 11.18
N TYR A 459 -19.62 -8.67 10.28
CA TYR A 459 -20.75 -7.83 9.86
C TYR A 459 -21.65 -7.43 11.03
N ALA A 460 -21.94 -8.37 11.94
CA ALA A 460 -22.72 -8.10 13.14
C ALA A 460 -22.01 -7.11 14.08
N VAL A 461 -20.70 -7.25 14.28
CA VAL A 461 -19.87 -6.28 15.02
C VAL A 461 -19.94 -4.89 14.37
N VAL A 462 -19.79 -4.81 13.05
CA VAL A 462 -19.92 -3.53 12.31
C VAL A 462 -21.31 -2.92 12.52
N GLY A 463 -22.39 -3.71 12.40
CA GLY A 463 -23.75 -3.24 12.61
C GLY A 463 -23.98 -2.71 14.04
N ARG A 464 -23.42 -3.36 15.06
CA ARG A 464 -23.59 -2.95 16.47
C ARG A 464 -22.79 -1.71 16.86
N TYR A 465 -21.55 -1.57 16.37
CA TYR A 465 -20.62 -0.56 16.90
C TYR A 465 -20.27 0.55 15.92
N LEU A 466 -20.38 0.32 14.61
CA LEU A 466 -20.05 1.30 13.58
C LEU A 466 -21.30 1.91 12.93
N VAL A 467 -22.39 1.17 12.81
CA VAL A 467 -23.67 1.71 12.28
C VAL A 467 -24.46 2.35 13.42
N THR A 468 -23.93 3.48 13.91
CA THR A 468 -24.46 4.25 15.04
C THR A 468 -24.58 5.74 14.64
N PRO A 469 -25.26 6.60 15.42
CA PRO A 469 -25.36 8.03 15.11
C PRO A 469 -23.98 8.70 14.94
N VAL A 470 -23.02 8.37 15.80
CA VAL A 470 -21.62 8.84 15.67
C VAL A 470 -20.93 8.19 14.46
N GLY A 471 -21.12 6.87 14.28
CA GLY A 471 -20.44 6.14 13.23
C GLY A 471 -20.91 6.47 11.81
N PHE A 472 -22.13 7.00 11.64
CA PHE A 472 -22.59 7.60 10.38
C PHE A 472 -21.62 8.68 9.87
N PHE A 473 -21.05 9.46 10.80
CA PHE A 473 -20.05 10.50 10.49
C PHE A 473 -18.64 9.92 10.47
N ASP A 474 -18.26 9.18 11.50
CA ASP A 474 -16.88 8.78 11.71
C ASP A 474 -16.39 7.65 10.79
N TYR A 475 -17.30 6.77 10.36
CA TYR A 475 -16.98 5.56 9.61
C TYR A 475 -17.54 5.54 8.18
N TYR A 476 -17.95 6.70 7.65
CA TYR A 476 -18.51 6.88 6.31
C TYR A 476 -17.87 6.01 5.22
N THR A 477 -16.58 6.23 4.94
CA THR A 477 -15.85 5.51 3.88
C THR A 477 -15.63 4.03 4.21
N TYR A 478 -15.62 3.69 5.50
CA TYR A 478 -15.37 2.34 5.98
C TYR A 478 -16.60 1.46 5.85
N ILE A 479 -17.78 2.00 6.15
CA ILE A 479 -19.07 1.32 5.97
C ILE A 479 -19.30 1.02 4.49
N VAL A 480 -18.96 1.94 3.59
CA VAL A 480 -18.99 1.68 2.13
C VAL A 480 -18.04 0.55 1.72
N ARG A 481 -16.85 0.45 2.31
CA ARG A 481 -15.91 -0.67 2.06
C ARG A 481 -16.42 -2.00 2.61
N VAL A 482 -16.99 -2.03 3.82
CA VAL A 482 -17.62 -3.23 4.40
C VAL A 482 -18.76 -3.71 3.51
N PHE A 483 -19.58 -2.77 3.02
CA PHE A 483 -20.62 -3.08 2.06
C PHE A 483 -20.07 -3.70 0.77
N GLY A 484 -18.98 -3.15 0.22
CA GLY A 484 -18.28 -3.75 -0.92
C GLY A 484 -17.77 -5.17 -0.63
N LEU A 485 -17.25 -5.42 0.58
CA LEU A 485 -16.86 -6.77 1.03
C LEU A 485 -18.05 -7.73 1.03
N MET A 486 -19.21 -7.32 1.56
CA MET A 486 -20.43 -8.14 1.54
C MET A 486 -20.85 -8.49 0.10
N VAL A 487 -20.83 -7.52 -0.81
CA VAL A 487 -21.14 -7.75 -2.23
C VAL A 487 -20.13 -8.69 -2.87
N ALA A 488 -18.82 -8.50 -2.62
CA ALA A 488 -17.77 -9.38 -3.10
C ALA A 488 -17.95 -10.82 -2.58
N CYS A 489 -18.50 -11.02 -1.38
CA CYS A 489 -18.83 -12.34 -0.84
C CYS A 489 -20.24 -12.83 -1.18
N ARG A 490 -21.02 -12.08 -1.97
CA ARG A 490 -22.40 -12.39 -2.40
C ARG A 490 -23.39 -12.45 -1.22
N ASP A 491 -23.05 -11.80 -0.11
CA ASP A 491 -23.86 -11.71 1.12
C ASP A 491 -24.91 -10.58 1.01
N PHE A 492 -25.76 -10.62 -0.01
CA PHE A 492 -26.73 -9.53 -0.30
C PHE A 492 -27.77 -9.31 0.80
N ALA A 493 -28.10 -10.36 1.57
CA ALA A 493 -29.03 -10.25 2.69
C ALA A 493 -28.41 -9.40 3.81
N ASP A 494 -27.17 -9.68 4.20
CA ASP A 494 -26.42 -8.90 5.20
C ASP A 494 -26.18 -7.46 4.73
N ALA A 495 -25.92 -7.26 3.44
CA ALA A 495 -25.82 -5.93 2.85
C ALA A 495 -27.13 -5.12 2.99
N ARG A 496 -28.30 -5.74 2.77
CA ARG A 496 -29.61 -5.08 3.01
C ARG A 496 -29.84 -4.77 4.49
N LEU A 497 -29.39 -5.63 5.40
CA LEU A 497 -29.51 -5.40 6.84
C LEU A 497 -28.74 -4.15 7.28
N ILE A 498 -27.50 -3.97 6.80
CA ILE A 498 -26.72 -2.75 7.10
C ILE A 498 -27.39 -1.50 6.52
N LEU A 499 -27.92 -1.55 5.30
CA LEU A 499 -28.65 -0.41 4.71
C LEU A 499 -29.88 -0.05 5.54
N GLY A 500 -30.68 -1.03 5.96
CA GLY A 500 -31.84 -0.80 6.81
C GLY A 500 -31.46 -0.31 8.22
N GLN A 501 -30.30 -0.70 8.76
CA GLN A 501 -29.77 -0.10 9.98
C GLN A 501 -29.39 1.37 9.76
N LEU A 502 -28.72 1.70 8.65
CA LEU A 502 -28.34 3.08 8.33
C LEU A 502 -29.56 4.00 8.15
N GLU A 503 -30.64 3.51 7.54
CA GLU A 503 -31.88 4.29 7.42
C GLU A 503 -32.48 4.61 8.80
N ARG A 504 -32.55 3.62 9.70
CA ARG A 504 -32.99 3.85 11.09
C ARG A 504 -32.09 4.84 11.83
N ILE A 505 -30.77 4.76 11.64
CA ILE A 505 -29.84 5.76 12.19
C ILE A 505 -30.13 7.15 11.60
N GLY A 506 -30.48 7.23 10.32
CA GLY A 506 -30.92 8.44 9.66
C GLY A 506 -32.16 9.07 10.29
N GLU A 507 -33.16 8.27 10.66
CA GLU A 507 -34.36 8.71 11.39
C GLU A 507 -34.01 9.23 12.79
N VAL A 508 -33.13 8.52 13.51
CA VAL A 508 -32.63 8.95 14.83
C VAL A 508 -31.88 10.28 14.72
N LEU A 509 -31.00 10.43 13.72
CA LEU A 509 -30.25 11.67 13.51
C LEU A 509 -31.17 12.84 13.18
N GLN A 510 -32.20 12.62 12.35
CA GLN A 510 -33.18 13.66 12.03
C GLN A 510 -33.97 14.10 13.28
N SER A 511 -34.41 13.16 14.10
CA SER A 511 -35.19 13.46 15.31
C SER A 511 -34.37 14.07 16.46
N THR A 512 -33.07 13.77 16.57
CA THR A 512 -32.23 14.15 17.73
C THR A 512 -31.22 15.26 17.45
N THR A 513 -31.00 15.63 16.19
CA THR A 513 -29.96 16.58 15.81
C THR A 513 -30.47 17.66 14.85
N THR A 514 -29.62 18.64 14.57
CA THR A 514 -29.90 19.65 13.54
C THR A 514 -30.08 19.07 12.13
N ALA A 515 -29.76 17.79 11.90
CA ALA A 515 -29.98 17.11 10.63
C ALA A 515 -31.47 16.97 10.27
N GLY A 516 -32.40 17.06 11.22
CA GLY A 516 -33.84 17.11 10.92
C GLY A 516 -34.43 18.50 10.78
N THR A 517 -33.63 19.55 11.00
CA THR A 517 -34.09 20.95 11.02
C THR A 517 -33.22 21.80 10.09
N ARG A 518 -32.39 22.69 10.64
CA ARG A 518 -31.58 23.65 9.87
C ARG A 518 -30.55 23.01 8.92
N ASN A 519 -30.13 21.77 9.17
CA ASN A 519 -29.18 21.03 8.33
C ASN A 519 -29.84 19.91 7.50
N LEU A 520 -31.17 19.91 7.34
CA LEU A 520 -31.92 18.86 6.63
C LEU A 520 -31.49 18.65 5.18
N SER A 521 -31.36 19.73 4.41
CA SER A 521 -30.86 19.64 3.02
C SER A 521 -29.43 19.06 2.97
N LYS A 522 -28.54 19.48 3.88
CA LYS A 522 -27.16 18.98 3.94
C LYS A 522 -27.13 17.48 4.25
N TYR A 523 -28.01 17.01 5.14
CA TYR A 523 -28.17 15.60 5.46
C TYR A 523 -28.62 14.78 4.25
N PHE A 524 -29.65 15.21 3.51
CA PHE A 524 -30.12 14.47 2.32
C PHE A 524 -29.06 14.40 1.22
N HIS A 525 -28.30 15.47 0.99
CA HIS A 525 -27.15 15.44 0.07
C HIS A 525 -26.08 14.45 0.55
N ALA A 526 -25.77 14.41 1.84
CA ALA A 526 -24.82 13.48 2.41
C ALA A 526 -25.29 12.02 2.32
N ARG A 527 -26.57 11.76 2.58
CA ARG A 527 -27.21 10.45 2.41
C ARG A 527 -27.14 10.00 0.95
N ARG A 528 -27.52 10.86 0.00
CA ARG A 528 -27.41 10.56 -1.44
C ARG A 528 -25.97 10.24 -1.83
N ASN A 529 -25.00 10.98 -1.30
CA ASN A 529 -23.59 10.68 -1.55
C ASN A 529 -23.20 9.29 -0.99
N TYR A 530 -23.69 8.91 0.20
CA TYR A 530 -23.54 7.56 0.76
C TYR A 530 -24.01 6.47 -0.22
N TYR A 531 -25.20 6.63 -0.78
CA TYR A 531 -25.78 5.69 -1.73
C TYR A 531 -25.03 5.62 -3.06
N ARG A 532 -24.48 6.75 -3.54
CA ARG A 532 -23.55 6.74 -4.69
C ARG A 532 -22.31 5.89 -4.40
N GLY A 533 -21.79 5.99 -3.17
CA GLY A 533 -20.71 5.13 -2.68
C GLY A 533 -21.08 3.65 -2.69
N PHE A 534 -22.28 3.28 -2.25
CA PHE A 534 -22.76 1.89 -2.29
C PHE A 534 -22.94 1.36 -3.71
N VAL A 535 -23.52 2.14 -4.63
CA VAL A 535 -23.64 1.77 -6.05
C VAL A 535 -22.26 1.51 -6.66
N GLN A 536 -21.32 2.44 -6.46
CA GLN A 536 -19.95 2.27 -6.95
C GLN A 536 -19.29 1.03 -6.33
N ALA A 537 -19.35 0.87 -5.00
CA ALA A 537 -18.75 -0.26 -4.30
C ALA A 537 -19.34 -1.61 -4.73
N ALA A 538 -20.65 -1.68 -5.02
CA ALA A 538 -21.29 -2.88 -5.54
C ALA A 538 -20.76 -3.24 -6.93
N LEU A 539 -20.67 -2.26 -7.84
CA LEU A 539 -20.15 -2.46 -9.19
C LEU A 539 -18.66 -2.81 -9.20
N GLU A 540 -17.84 -2.12 -8.41
CA GLU A 540 -16.42 -2.44 -8.24
C GLU A 540 -16.24 -3.85 -7.67
N SER A 541 -17.07 -4.25 -6.71
CA SER A 541 -17.00 -5.58 -6.08
C SER A 541 -17.50 -6.70 -6.98
N SER A 542 -18.30 -6.40 -8.00
CA SER A 542 -18.70 -7.37 -9.03
C SER A 542 -17.56 -7.78 -9.97
N THR A 543 -16.38 -7.15 -9.88
CA THR A 543 -15.20 -7.46 -10.71
C THR A 543 -14.36 -8.64 -10.20
N VAL A 544 -14.74 -9.24 -9.08
CA VAL A 544 -14.07 -10.44 -8.55
C VAL A 544 -14.26 -11.63 -9.49
N ALA A 545 -13.35 -12.60 -9.41
CA ALA A 545 -13.46 -13.82 -10.22
C ALA A 545 -14.79 -14.55 -9.98
N ALA A 546 -15.33 -15.14 -11.03
CA ALA A 546 -16.58 -15.94 -11.00
C ALA A 546 -17.78 -15.20 -10.35
N PHE A 547 -17.96 -13.91 -10.62
CA PHE A 547 -19.14 -13.17 -10.16
C PHE A 547 -20.37 -13.46 -11.04
N GLU A 548 -21.50 -13.78 -10.40
CA GLU A 548 -22.76 -14.10 -11.09
C GLU A 548 -23.67 -12.87 -11.22
N PHE A 549 -23.99 -12.50 -12.46
CA PHE A 549 -24.89 -11.38 -12.76
C PHE A 549 -26.35 -11.87 -12.91
N ASN A 550 -26.96 -12.27 -11.79
CA ASN A 550 -28.33 -12.77 -11.75
C ASN A 550 -29.36 -11.67 -11.41
N SER A 551 -30.65 -12.01 -11.44
CA SER A 551 -31.75 -11.09 -11.12
C SER A 551 -31.70 -10.58 -9.67
N LYS A 552 -31.16 -11.38 -8.73
CA LYS A 552 -31.00 -10.96 -7.32
C LYS A 552 -30.04 -9.79 -7.20
N PHE A 553 -28.88 -9.85 -7.87
CA PHE A 553 -27.92 -8.74 -7.89
C PHE A 553 -28.48 -7.52 -8.63
N THR A 554 -29.14 -7.75 -9.77
CA THR A 554 -29.72 -6.66 -10.58
C THR A 554 -30.77 -5.88 -9.79
N ASN A 555 -31.71 -6.58 -9.12
CA ASN A 555 -32.74 -5.95 -8.31
C ASN A 555 -32.16 -5.25 -7.07
N PHE A 556 -31.13 -5.85 -6.47
CA PHE A 556 -30.40 -5.23 -5.37
C PHE A 556 -29.74 -3.90 -5.79
N LEU A 557 -29.07 -3.86 -6.94
CA LEU A 557 -28.42 -2.65 -7.44
C LEU A 557 -29.44 -1.56 -7.83
N LYS A 558 -30.58 -1.94 -8.44
CA LYS A 558 -31.67 -1.00 -8.77
C LYS A 558 -32.20 -0.27 -7.54
N GLY A 559 -32.36 -0.97 -6.41
CA GLY A 559 -32.78 -0.36 -5.15
C GLY A 559 -31.79 0.70 -4.64
N LEU A 560 -30.49 0.41 -4.71
CA LEU A 560 -29.44 1.38 -4.34
C LEU A 560 -29.41 2.59 -5.26
N ALA A 561 -29.58 2.35 -6.55
CA ALA A 561 -29.50 3.37 -7.59
C ALA A 561 -30.62 4.41 -7.49
N ALA A 562 -31.83 3.96 -7.14
CA ALA A 562 -32.97 4.84 -6.88
C ALA A 562 -32.66 5.85 -5.76
N GLU A 563 -32.04 5.39 -4.66
CA GLU A 563 -31.64 6.26 -3.53
C GLU A 563 -30.45 7.17 -3.86
N ALA A 564 -29.59 6.74 -4.79
CA ALA A 564 -28.41 7.48 -5.22
C ALA A 564 -28.72 8.58 -6.26
N ASP A 565 -29.93 8.57 -6.84
CA ASP A 565 -30.30 9.34 -8.03
C ASP A 565 -29.32 9.05 -9.18
N VAL A 566 -29.11 7.76 -9.44
CA VAL A 566 -28.23 7.22 -10.48
C VAL A 566 -29.04 6.28 -11.36
N GLU A 567 -28.93 6.45 -12.67
CA GLU A 567 -29.61 5.58 -13.62
C GLU A 567 -28.91 4.22 -13.70
N VAL A 568 -29.67 3.12 -13.54
CA VAL A 568 -29.16 1.75 -13.69
C VAL A 568 -30.05 0.97 -14.66
N VAL A 569 -29.39 0.46 -15.71
CA VAL A 569 -30.01 -0.29 -16.81
C VAL A 569 -30.08 -1.80 -16.46
N ASP A 570 -30.53 -2.63 -17.38
CA ASP A 570 -30.65 -4.09 -17.23
C ASP A 570 -29.35 -4.84 -16.84
N GLY A 571 -29.48 -6.15 -16.60
CA GLY A 571 -28.37 -7.01 -16.15
C GLY A 571 -27.22 -7.15 -17.17
N LYS A 572 -27.48 -7.04 -18.47
CA LYS A 572 -26.43 -7.11 -19.50
C LYS A 572 -25.55 -5.87 -19.44
N HIS A 573 -26.18 -4.71 -19.29
CA HIS A 573 -25.46 -3.44 -19.14
C HIS A 573 -24.62 -3.39 -17.85
N ILE A 574 -25.14 -3.91 -16.73
CA ILE A 574 -24.39 -3.99 -15.46
C ILE A 574 -23.10 -4.81 -15.61
N LYS A 575 -23.17 -5.97 -16.30
CA LYS A 575 -21.99 -6.80 -16.57
C LYS A 575 -20.97 -6.04 -17.43
N GLU A 576 -21.43 -5.24 -18.38
CA GLU A 576 -20.57 -4.41 -19.20
C GLU A 576 -19.87 -3.32 -18.37
N ILE A 577 -20.59 -2.63 -17.49
CA ILE A 577 -20.02 -1.64 -16.56
C ILE A 577 -18.95 -2.29 -15.66
N SER A 578 -19.25 -3.47 -15.10
CA SER A 578 -18.29 -4.24 -14.30
C SER A 578 -17.01 -4.54 -15.08
N LYS A 579 -17.14 -5.02 -16.32
CA LYS A 579 -15.99 -5.27 -17.20
C LYS A 579 -15.21 -3.97 -17.50
N ARG A 580 -15.89 -2.86 -17.76
CA ARG A 580 -15.26 -1.55 -17.99
C ARG A 580 -14.46 -1.08 -16.77
N LEU A 581 -15.00 -1.21 -15.57
CA LEU A 581 -14.29 -0.91 -14.32
C LEU A 581 -13.03 -1.76 -14.18
N LEU A 582 -13.12 -3.06 -14.46
CA LEU A 582 -11.97 -3.96 -14.41
C LEU A 582 -10.89 -3.59 -15.43
N LEU A 583 -11.26 -3.35 -16.69
CA LEU A 583 -10.34 -2.93 -17.76
C LEU A 583 -9.75 -1.53 -17.52
N SER A 584 -10.47 -0.66 -16.82
CA SER A 584 -9.97 0.65 -16.42
C SER A 584 -9.14 0.58 -15.13
N ASP A 585 -8.84 -0.61 -14.59
CA ASP A 585 -8.14 -0.79 -13.30
C ASP A 585 -8.83 -0.05 -12.13
N LEU A 586 -10.16 0.07 -12.17
CA LEU A 586 -11.01 0.69 -11.15
C LEU A 586 -11.87 -0.33 -10.39
N GLY A 587 -11.82 -1.61 -10.76
CA GLY A 587 -12.48 -2.69 -10.04
C GLY A 587 -11.87 -2.98 -8.66
N ARG A 588 -12.58 -3.75 -7.83
CA ARG A 588 -12.05 -4.30 -6.58
C ARG A 588 -10.80 -5.15 -6.85
N ARG A 589 -10.86 -6.02 -7.86
CA ARG A 589 -9.69 -6.72 -8.41
C ARG A 589 -8.93 -5.77 -9.35
N CYS A 590 -7.60 -5.74 -9.25
CA CYS A 590 -6.80 -4.93 -10.16
C CYS A 590 -6.70 -5.59 -11.55
N TYR A 591 -6.48 -4.78 -12.59
CA TYR A 591 -6.39 -5.29 -13.96
C TYR A 591 -5.24 -6.29 -14.12
N GLN A 592 -4.10 -6.06 -13.47
CA GLN A 592 -2.94 -6.94 -13.62
C GLN A 592 -3.21 -8.35 -13.11
N ASP A 593 -3.90 -8.50 -11.99
CA ASP A 593 -4.27 -9.80 -11.45
C ASP A 593 -5.28 -10.51 -12.35
N TYR A 594 -6.19 -9.77 -12.98
CA TYR A 594 -7.12 -10.30 -13.98
C TYR A 594 -6.39 -10.78 -15.23
N TRP A 595 -5.55 -9.93 -15.83
CA TRP A 595 -4.81 -10.26 -17.04
C TRP A 595 -3.84 -11.42 -16.83
N TYR A 596 -3.09 -11.41 -15.72
CA TYR A 596 -2.11 -12.44 -15.42
C TYR A 596 -2.75 -13.80 -15.10
N ALA A 597 -3.89 -13.82 -14.42
CA ALA A 597 -4.56 -15.06 -14.06
C ALA A 597 -5.36 -15.67 -15.22
N GLU A 598 -6.09 -14.85 -15.97
CA GLU A 598 -7.09 -15.34 -16.93
C GLU A 598 -6.61 -15.21 -18.39
N SER A 599 -5.56 -14.43 -18.65
CA SER A 599 -5.02 -14.18 -19.99
C SER A 599 -6.13 -13.90 -21.04
N PRO A 600 -7.05 -12.96 -20.77
CA PRO A 600 -8.24 -12.74 -21.57
C PRO A 600 -7.90 -12.16 -22.96
N LYS A 601 -8.62 -12.57 -24.00
CA LYS A 601 -8.52 -11.96 -25.33
C LYS A 601 -9.41 -10.71 -25.40
N GLU A 602 -8.83 -9.55 -25.08
CA GLU A 602 -9.55 -8.28 -25.09
C GLU A 602 -9.42 -7.53 -26.42
N VAL A 603 -10.53 -6.93 -26.85
CA VAL A 603 -10.58 -6.04 -28.01
C VAL A 603 -9.76 -4.79 -27.70
N GLN A 604 -8.77 -4.50 -28.55
CA GLN A 604 -7.85 -3.39 -28.33
C GLN A 604 -8.40 -2.12 -28.99
N PRO A 605 -8.52 -1.00 -28.27
CA PRO A 605 -8.83 0.27 -28.91
C PRO A 605 -7.67 0.69 -29.80
N PRO A 606 -7.92 1.43 -30.89
CA PRO A 606 -6.87 1.88 -31.79
C PRO A 606 -5.86 2.75 -31.04
N LEU A 607 -4.58 2.62 -31.43
CA LEU A 607 -3.54 3.48 -30.86
C LEU A 607 -3.69 4.90 -31.44
N PRO A 608 -3.67 5.95 -30.60
CA PRO A 608 -3.79 7.32 -31.08
C PRO A 608 -2.72 7.68 -32.13
N ALA A 609 -3.15 8.36 -33.20
CA ALA A 609 -2.29 8.70 -34.33
C ALA A 609 -1.28 9.82 -34.00
N SER A 610 -1.65 10.74 -33.11
CA SER A 610 -0.88 11.92 -32.74
C SER A 610 0.52 11.58 -32.18
N ILE A 611 1.56 12.21 -32.74
CA ILE A 611 2.96 12.01 -32.34
C ILE A 611 3.18 12.33 -30.86
N SER A 612 2.57 13.39 -30.34
CA SER A 612 2.71 13.77 -28.92
C SER A 612 2.16 12.68 -27.99
N VAL A 613 1.07 12.02 -28.39
CA VAL A 613 0.47 10.91 -27.63
C VAL A 613 1.32 9.65 -27.78
N LYS A 614 1.81 9.34 -28.97
CA LYS A 614 2.75 8.22 -29.18
C LYS A 614 3.99 8.34 -28.30
N LYS A 615 4.54 9.54 -28.14
CA LYS A 615 5.66 9.82 -27.21
C LYS A 615 5.26 9.59 -25.75
N ALA A 616 4.08 10.08 -25.33
CA ALA A 616 3.57 9.85 -23.97
C ALA A 616 3.32 8.36 -23.65
N LEU A 617 3.01 7.55 -24.67
CA LEU A 617 2.73 6.11 -24.53
C LEU A 617 3.89 5.18 -24.92
N ALA A 618 5.03 5.72 -25.37
CA ALA A 618 6.08 4.96 -26.06
C ALA A 618 6.59 3.76 -25.23
N ARG A 619 6.81 3.97 -23.92
CA ARG A 619 7.35 2.94 -23.03
C ARG A 619 6.35 1.83 -22.67
N ILE A 620 5.05 2.12 -22.72
CA ILE A 620 3.98 1.13 -22.51
C ILE A 620 3.91 0.13 -23.68
N ARG A 621 4.24 0.57 -24.90
CA ARG A 621 4.33 -0.35 -26.06
C ARG A 621 5.43 -1.39 -25.87
N SER A 622 6.56 -1.00 -25.27
CA SER A 622 7.64 -1.93 -24.96
C SER A 622 7.18 -3.00 -23.98
N TYR A 623 6.36 -2.67 -22.97
CA TYR A 623 5.78 -3.65 -22.06
C TYR A 623 4.93 -4.68 -22.82
N ARG A 624 4.01 -4.21 -23.68
CA ARG A 624 3.14 -5.06 -24.49
C ARG A 624 3.92 -6.01 -25.41
N ASN A 625 4.96 -5.51 -26.07
CA ASN A 625 5.73 -6.32 -27.02
C ASN A 625 6.63 -7.36 -26.35
N LYS A 626 7.05 -7.11 -25.10
CA LYS A 626 7.96 -8.00 -24.35
C LYS A 626 7.22 -9.00 -23.45
N ALA A 627 5.90 -8.83 -23.27
CA ALA A 627 5.09 -9.73 -22.46
C ALA A 627 5.27 -11.19 -22.89
N LYS A 628 5.23 -12.10 -21.92
CA LYS A 628 5.43 -13.53 -22.13
C LYS A 628 4.43 -14.05 -23.17
N LYS A 629 4.91 -14.81 -24.16
CA LYS A 629 4.10 -15.34 -25.28
C LYS A 629 2.90 -16.20 -24.85
N SER A 630 2.95 -16.79 -23.65
CA SER A 630 1.84 -17.58 -23.10
C SER A 630 0.66 -16.73 -22.62
N LEU A 631 0.83 -15.41 -22.51
CA LEU A 631 -0.21 -14.47 -22.14
C LEU A 631 -0.76 -13.79 -23.39
N SER A 632 -2.06 -13.50 -23.38
CA SER A 632 -2.70 -12.64 -24.37
C SER A 632 -2.10 -11.23 -24.31
N ALA A 633 -2.22 -10.48 -25.42
CA ALA A 633 -1.79 -9.10 -25.44
C ALA A 633 -2.53 -8.29 -24.36
N PRO A 634 -1.83 -7.59 -23.45
CA PRO A 634 -2.48 -6.78 -22.43
C PRO A 634 -3.29 -5.65 -23.06
N TYR A 635 -4.46 -5.36 -22.47
CA TYR A 635 -5.29 -4.21 -22.78
C TYR A 635 -4.51 -2.93 -22.52
N TRP A 636 -4.06 -2.28 -23.59
CA TRP A 636 -3.05 -1.22 -23.47
C TRP A 636 -3.50 -0.02 -22.62
N PRO A 637 -4.79 0.41 -22.59
CA PRO A 637 -5.22 1.51 -21.71
C PRO A 637 -5.02 1.19 -20.23
N ALA A 638 -5.27 -0.05 -19.80
CA ALA A 638 -5.04 -0.47 -18.42
C ALA A 638 -3.57 -0.35 -18.00
N ILE A 639 -2.64 -0.59 -18.93
CA ILE A 639 -1.20 -0.45 -18.70
C ILE A 639 -0.80 1.03 -18.73
N ALA A 640 -1.45 1.84 -19.57
CA ALA A 640 -1.14 3.25 -19.75
C ALA A 640 -1.69 4.15 -18.63
N PHE A 641 -2.86 3.81 -18.10
CA PHE A 641 -3.59 4.57 -17.09
C PHE A 641 -3.89 3.72 -15.84
N PRO A 642 -2.89 3.06 -15.23
CA PRO A 642 -3.11 2.22 -14.07
C PRO A 642 -3.39 3.08 -12.84
N THR A 643 -4.34 2.64 -12.01
CA THR A 643 -4.48 3.18 -10.64
C THR A 643 -3.54 2.42 -9.69
N ARG A 644 -3.34 1.12 -9.96
CA ARG A 644 -2.46 0.19 -9.25
C ARG A 644 -1.43 -0.38 -10.24
N PRO A 645 -0.32 0.33 -10.48
CA PRO A 645 0.69 -0.11 -11.44
C PRO A 645 1.33 -1.45 -11.03
N PRO A 646 1.63 -2.37 -11.97
CA PRO A 646 2.20 -3.68 -11.68
C PRO A 646 3.37 -3.64 -10.69
N ALA A 647 3.33 -4.55 -9.72
CA ALA A 647 4.38 -4.81 -8.76
C ALA A 647 5.63 -5.39 -9.42
N LEU A 648 6.78 -5.29 -8.73
CA LEU A 648 8.05 -5.79 -9.26
C LEU A 648 7.98 -7.28 -9.62
N TRP A 649 7.37 -8.10 -8.76
CA TRP A 649 7.17 -9.52 -9.03
C TRP A 649 6.23 -9.79 -10.22
N GLN A 650 5.22 -8.94 -10.44
CA GLN A 650 4.34 -9.06 -11.61
C GLN A 650 5.14 -8.80 -12.88
N LEU A 651 5.98 -7.78 -12.89
CA LEU A 651 6.88 -7.49 -14.01
C LEU A 651 7.86 -8.65 -14.26
N SER A 652 8.45 -9.22 -13.21
CA SER A 652 9.42 -10.31 -13.34
C SER A 652 8.81 -11.59 -13.92
N LEU A 653 7.55 -11.88 -13.58
CA LEU A 653 6.84 -13.08 -14.06
C LEU A 653 6.11 -12.88 -15.39
N SER A 654 5.58 -11.68 -15.67
CA SER A 654 4.84 -11.42 -16.90
C SER A 654 5.73 -10.95 -18.06
N VAL A 655 6.88 -10.35 -17.77
CA VAL A 655 7.84 -9.84 -18.77
C VAL A 655 9.29 -10.30 -18.45
N PRO A 656 9.55 -11.61 -18.37
CA PRO A 656 10.84 -12.14 -17.90
C PRO A 656 12.04 -11.69 -18.76
N LYS A 657 11.84 -11.45 -20.07
CA LYS A 657 12.88 -10.92 -20.97
C LYS A 657 13.47 -9.59 -20.50
N ALA A 658 12.72 -8.78 -19.76
CA ALA A 658 13.22 -7.52 -19.23
C ALA A 658 14.31 -7.69 -18.17
N LEU A 659 14.42 -8.87 -17.55
CA LEU A 659 15.52 -9.21 -16.65
C LEU A 659 16.80 -9.60 -17.41
N GLU A 660 16.64 -10.05 -18.66
CA GLU A 660 17.74 -10.53 -19.50
C GLU A 660 18.45 -9.38 -20.23
N GLU A 661 17.79 -8.25 -20.39
CA GLU A 661 18.28 -7.06 -21.11
C GLU A 661 18.88 -6.04 -20.14
N SER A 662 19.98 -5.38 -20.55
CA SER A 662 20.55 -4.24 -19.81
C SER A 662 19.53 -3.10 -19.73
N GLY A 663 19.18 -2.69 -18.50
CA GLY A 663 18.18 -1.64 -18.25
C GLY A 663 16.75 -2.02 -18.60
N GLY A 664 16.47 -3.29 -18.93
CA GLY A 664 15.14 -3.74 -19.34
C GLY A 664 14.08 -3.51 -18.28
N LEU A 665 14.33 -3.96 -17.05
CA LEU A 665 13.42 -3.79 -15.92
C LEU A 665 13.29 -2.33 -15.47
N GLU A 666 14.40 -1.57 -15.50
CA GLU A 666 14.42 -0.13 -15.24
C GLU A 666 13.47 0.61 -16.19
N SER A 667 13.57 0.32 -17.49
CA SER A 667 12.71 0.92 -18.50
C SER A 667 11.22 0.62 -18.24
N LEU A 668 10.87 -0.60 -17.83
CA LEU A 668 9.49 -0.96 -17.50
C LEU A 668 8.99 -0.28 -16.23
N LEU A 669 9.79 -0.24 -15.17
CA LEU A 669 9.44 0.45 -13.93
C LEU A 669 9.23 1.94 -14.16
N TRP A 670 10.08 2.55 -14.99
CA TRP A 670 9.90 3.92 -15.40
C TRP A 670 8.62 4.10 -16.23
N ALA A 671 8.34 3.20 -17.17
CA ALA A 671 7.14 3.25 -18.01
C ALA A 671 5.83 3.25 -17.22
N VAL A 672 5.77 2.39 -16.21
CA VAL A 672 4.52 2.09 -15.50
C VAL A 672 4.38 2.94 -14.23
N ARG A 673 5.48 3.23 -13.53
CA ARG A 673 5.46 3.90 -12.21
C ARG A 673 6.10 5.28 -12.21
N GLY A 674 6.82 5.64 -13.27
CA GLY A 674 7.80 6.73 -13.24
C GLY A 674 8.81 6.55 -12.11
N GLY A 675 9.09 5.32 -11.69
CA GLY A 675 9.94 5.01 -10.55
C GLY A 675 11.41 5.05 -10.92
N TYR A 676 12.24 5.69 -10.10
CA TYR A 676 13.68 5.70 -10.29
C TYR A 676 14.32 4.41 -9.74
N VAL A 677 15.32 3.90 -10.43
CA VAL A 677 16.18 2.80 -9.96
C VAL A 677 17.36 3.41 -9.20
N ARG A 678 17.85 2.77 -8.13
CA ARG A 678 19.00 3.33 -7.39
C ARG A 678 20.18 3.53 -8.36
N SER A 679 20.98 4.58 -8.16
CA SER A 679 22.00 5.01 -9.15
C SER A 679 23.06 3.96 -9.44
N ASP A 680 23.36 3.15 -8.44
CA ASP A 680 24.20 1.95 -8.43
C ASP A 680 23.71 0.85 -9.40
N TYR A 681 22.43 0.86 -9.80
CA TYR A 681 21.85 -0.16 -10.67
C TYR A 681 21.26 0.41 -11.97
N ARG A 682 21.78 1.52 -12.47
CA ARG A 682 21.42 2.02 -13.81
C ARG A 682 21.84 1.03 -14.89
N ASN A 683 20.99 0.83 -15.89
CA ASN A 683 21.22 -0.12 -16.99
C ASN A 683 21.57 -1.54 -16.52
N TYR A 684 21.14 -1.91 -15.31
CA TYR A 684 21.47 -3.19 -14.71
C TYR A 684 20.87 -4.34 -15.51
N ARG A 685 21.65 -5.42 -15.66
CA ARG A 685 21.25 -6.67 -16.31
C ARG A 685 21.23 -7.75 -15.25
N PHE A 686 20.08 -8.40 -15.05
CA PHE A 686 19.96 -9.43 -14.02
C PHE A 686 20.56 -10.76 -14.48
N LEU A 687 20.40 -11.11 -15.75
CA LEU A 687 20.99 -12.33 -16.30
C LEU A 687 22.45 -12.11 -16.73
N SER A 688 23.35 -12.95 -16.25
CA SER A 688 24.71 -13.09 -16.77
C SER A 688 25.03 -14.56 -17.04
N GLU A 689 26.17 -14.81 -17.66
CA GLU A 689 26.77 -16.12 -17.83
C GLU A 689 28.15 -16.08 -17.16
N ASP A 690 28.52 -17.14 -16.44
CA ASP A 690 29.84 -17.23 -15.81
C ASP A 690 30.89 -17.92 -16.69
N GLU A 691 32.13 -18.01 -16.22
CA GLU A 691 33.23 -18.65 -16.96
C GLU A 691 32.99 -20.13 -17.28
N ALA A 692 32.11 -20.81 -16.53
CA ALA A 692 31.72 -22.19 -16.75
C ALA A 692 30.53 -22.33 -17.73
N GLY A 693 30.04 -21.21 -18.27
CA GLY A 693 28.84 -21.17 -19.11
C GLY A 693 27.54 -21.32 -18.33
N GLU A 694 27.56 -21.17 -16.99
CA GLU A 694 26.37 -21.30 -16.16
C GLU A 694 25.57 -20.00 -16.17
N ARG A 695 24.25 -20.13 -16.32
CA ARG A 695 23.32 -19.00 -16.27
C ARG A 695 23.18 -18.52 -14.83
N VAL A 696 23.42 -17.23 -14.59
CA VAL A 696 23.38 -16.62 -13.27
C VAL A 696 22.36 -15.48 -13.24
N TRP A 697 21.43 -15.52 -12.29
CA TRP A 697 20.53 -14.43 -11.97
C TRP A 697 21.09 -13.61 -10.81
N ASN A 698 21.50 -12.38 -11.07
CA ASN A 698 22.04 -11.46 -10.06
C ASN A 698 20.93 -10.51 -9.59
N VAL A 699 20.36 -10.78 -8.42
CA VAL A 699 19.36 -9.92 -7.77
C VAL A 699 20.05 -9.03 -6.73
N PRO A 700 20.06 -7.70 -6.93
CA PRO A 700 20.65 -6.78 -5.98
C PRO A 700 19.99 -6.83 -4.61
N SER A 701 20.79 -6.84 -3.55
CA SER A 701 20.31 -6.90 -2.16
C SER A 701 21.43 -6.53 -1.19
N GLU A 702 21.06 -6.12 0.01
CA GLU A 702 21.97 -5.93 1.16
C GLU A 702 22.35 -7.26 1.83
N GLN A 703 21.85 -8.39 1.31
CA GLN A 703 22.19 -9.72 1.80
C GLN A 703 23.68 -10.01 1.64
N GLY A 704 24.39 -10.14 2.77
CA GLY A 704 25.78 -10.57 2.82
C GLY A 704 25.95 -12.10 2.90
N LEU A 705 27.12 -12.53 3.36
CA LEU A 705 27.53 -13.94 3.46
C LEU A 705 27.02 -14.70 4.70
N GLN A 706 26.20 -14.06 5.55
CA GLN A 706 25.48 -14.73 6.62
C GLN A 706 24.00 -14.81 6.28
N ALA A 707 23.44 -16.02 6.28
CA ALA A 707 22.03 -16.25 5.96
C ALA A 707 21.33 -16.91 7.14
N LYS A 708 20.33 -16.20 7.68
CA LYS A 708 19.33 -16.72 8.62
C LYS A 708 18.17 -17.34 7.83
N ILE A 709 17.96 -18.64 8.00
CA ILE A 709 17.01 -19.43 7.23
C ILE A 709 16.01 -20.06 8.19
N ALA A 710 14.72 -19.91 7.90
CA ALA A 710 13.65 -20.65 8.54
C ALA A 710 13.30 -21.89 7.73
N VAL A 711 13.36 -23.04 8.39
CA VAL A 711 13.01 -24.34 7.85
C VAL A 711 11.75 -24.84 8.58
N PRO A 712 10.57 -24.73 7.96
CA PRO A 712 9.33 -25.21 8.52
C PRO A 712 9.14 -26.70 8.23
N SER A 713 8.43 -27.37 9.14
CA SER A 713 7.89 -28.72 8.98
C SER A 713 6.38 -28.57 8.84
N ILE A 714 5.91 -28.44 7.60
CA ILE A 714 4.48 -28.29 7.27
C ILE A 714 3.95 -29.54 6.57
N LYS A 715 2.71 -29.92 6.90
CA LYS A 715 2.05 -31.07 6.28
C LYS A 715 1.30 -30.65 5.03
N VAL A 716 1.52 -31.42 3.96
CA VAL A 716 0.68 -31.42 2.77
C VAL A 716 0.08 -32.81 2.64
N THR A 717 -1.24 -32.91 2.48
CA THR A 717 -1.94 -34.19 2.40
C THR A 717 -2.10 -34.65 0.96
N ASP A 718 -2.21 -35.96 0.74
CA ASP A 718 -2.46 -36.53 -0.59
C ASP A 718 -3.77 -36.00 -1.19
N ASP A 719 -4.79 -35.74 -0.37
CA ASP A 719 -6.06 -35.14 -0.78
C ASP A 719 -5.90 -33.70 -1.28
N GLN A 720 -5.06 -32.90 -0.60
CA GLN A 720 -4.75 -31.53 -1.03
C GLN A 720 -4.07 -31.55 -2.40
N TRP A 721 -3.09 -32.44 -2.58
CA TRP A 721 -2.43 -32.62 -3.87
C TRP A 721 -3.40 -33.12 -4.95
N ALA A 722 -4.18 -34.15 -4.67
CA ALA A 722 -5.13 -34.72 -5.62
C ALA A 722 -6.19 -33.70 -6.07
N SER A 723 -6.63 -32.83 -5.15
CA SER A 723 -7.59 -31.76 -5.44
C SER A 723 -6.95 -30.65 -6.27
N ALA A 724 -5.72 -30.22 -5.93
CA ALA A 724 -4.97 -29.25 -6.72
C ALA A 724 -4.71 -29.74 -8.16
N VAL A 725 -4.37 -31.02 -8.35
CA VAL A 725 -4.19 -31.61 -9.69
C VAL A 725 -5.46 -31.62 -10.53
N LYS A 726 -6.63 -31.64 -9.90
CA LYS A 726 -7.93 -31.51 -10.57
C LYS A 726 -8.32 -30.05 -10.84
N GLY A 727 -7.48 -29.08 -10.52
CA GLY A 727 -7.78 -27.64 -10.65
C GLY A 727 -8.66 -27.10 -9.52
N MET A 728 -8.80 -27.83 -8.42
CA MET A 728 -9.58 -27.47 -7.23
C MET A 728 -8.68 -27.46 -5.98
N PRO A 729 -7.68 -26.57 -5.89
CA PRO A 729 -6.83 -26.49 -4.72
C PRO A 729 -7.64 -26.21 -3.44
N ASP A 730 -7.19 -26.77 -2.32
CA ASP A 730 -7.79 -26.54 -1.00
C ASP A 730 -7.55 -25.09 -0.55
N HIS A 731 -8.58 -24.26 -0.73
CA HIS A 731 -8.64 -22.87 -0.25
C HIS A 731 -9.52 -22.74 1.01
N SER A 732 -9.57 -23.78 1.86
CA SER A 732 -10.29 -23.73 3.12
C SER A 732 -9.70 -22.70 4.09
N LEU A 733 -10.54 -22.18 4.98
CA LEU A 733 -10.08 -21.27 6.02
C LEU A 733 -9.02 -21.91 6.93
N ASP A 734 -9.16 -23.20 7.27
CA ASP A 734 -8.24 -23.89 8.18
C ASP A 734 -6.82 -23.95 7.62
N ARG A 735 -6.67 -24.37 6.36
CA ARG A 735 -5.37 -24.44 5.69
C ARG A 735 -4.74 -23.06 5.59
N TYR A 736 -5.56 -22.05 5.26
CA TYR A 736 -5.11 -20.67 5.14
C TYR A 736 -4.61 -20.10 6.48
N LEU A 737 -5.33 -20.34 7.57
CA LEU A 737 -4.93 -19.96 8.92
C LEU A 737 -3.66 -20.68 9.36
N ALA A 738 -3.56 -22.00 9.15
CA ALA A 738 -2.36 -22.76 9.48
C ALA A 738 -1.12 -22.21 8.75
N THR A 739 -1.26 -21.94 7.44
CA THR A 739 -0.18 -21.39 6.61
C THR A 739 0.25 -20.00 7.05
N ARG A 740 -0.71 -19.12 7.40
CA ARG A 740 -0.40 -17.76 7.86
C ARG A 740 0.21 -17.75 9.24
N LYS A 741 -0.30 -18.59 10.15
CA LYS A 741 0.22 -18.76 11.51
C LYS A 741 1.69 -19.17 11.47
N ILE A 742 2.03 -20.23 10.74
CA ILE A 742 3.42 -20.69 10.69
C ILE A 742 4.37 -19.63 10.10
N VAL A 743 3.93 -18.87 9.09
CA VAL A 743 4.72 -17.77 8.53
C VAL A 743 4.89 -16.63 9.51
N ASN A 744 3.82 -16.21 10.18
CA ASN A 744 3.88 -15.15 11.19
C ASN A 744 4.77 -15.55 12.37
N ASP A 745 4.69 -16.81 12.82
CA ASP A 745 5.50 -17.31 13.93
C ASP A 745 6.99 -17.35 13.56
N MET A 746 7.34 -17.70 12.31
CA MET A 746 8.71 -17.56 11.81
C MET A 746 9.20 -16.11 11.77
N ILE A 747 8.34 -15.15 11.40
CA ILE A 747 8.71 -13.72 11.41
C ILE A 747 8.92 -13.22 12.85
N ARG A 748 8.07 -13.66 13.78
CA ARG A 748 8.17 -13.31 15.21
C ARG A 748 9.42 -13.94 15.85
N GLY A 749 9.81 -15.14 15.40
CA GLY A 749 10.94 -15.90 15.95
C GLY A 749 12.32 -15.29 15.67
N SER A 750 12.49 -14.48 14.62
CA SER A 750 13.77 -13.85 14.30
C SER A 750 13.58 -12.53 13.54
N LEU A 751 14.04 -11.41 14.12
CA LEU A 751 13.93 -10.08 13.49
C LEU A 751 14.88 -9.88 12.31
N ASP A 752 15.92 -10.70 12.22
CA ASP A 752 17.00 -10.73 11.21
C ASP A 752 16.83 -11.87 10.18
N LEU A 753 15.64 -12.49 10.10
CA LEU A 753 15.36 -13.57 9.17
C LEU A 753 15.59 -13.14 7.71
N ASN A 754 16.32 -13.94 6.92
CA ASN A 754 16.60 -13.64 5.52
C ASN A 754 15.78 -14.50 4.56
N TYR A 755 15.58 -15.78 4.87
CA TYR A 755 14.92 -16.74 3.98
C TYR A 755 13.88 -17.59 4.71
N ILE A 756 12.73 -17.79 4.08
CA ILE A 756 11.75 -18.83 4.42
C ILE A 756 11.71 -19.83 3.26
N VAL A 757 11.75 -21.13 3.58
CA VAL A 757 11.79 -22.20 2.58
C VAL A 757 10.65 -23.17 2.80
N PHE A 758 9.79 -23.40 1.83
CA PHE A 758 8.65 -24.32 1.93
C PHE A 758 8.90 -25.60 1.11
N PRO A 759 8.36 -26.76 1.53
CA PRO A 759 8.46 -28.03 0.80
C PRO A 759 7.87 -27.97 -0.62
N GLU A 760 8.13 -29.02 -1.40
CA GLU A 760 7.55 -29.25 -2.73
C GLU A 760 6.00 -29.27 -2.67
N LEU A 761 5.34 -28.66 -3.66
CA LEU A 761 3.88 -28.66 -3.84
C LEU A 761 3.08 -28.28 -2.58
N SER A 762 3.63 -27.42 -1.72
CA SER A 762 3.10 -27.23 -0.37
C SER A 762 2.07 -26.11 -0.23
N ILE A 763 2.03 -25.18 -1.18
CA ILE A 763 1.18 -24.00 -1.10
C ILE A 763 0.49 -23.67 -2.43
N PRO A 764 -0.79 -23.24 -2.41
CA PRO A 764 -1.45 -22.71 -3.58
C PRO A 764 -0.68 -21.54 -4.19
N TYR A 765 -0.61 -21.51 -5.52
CA TYR A 765 0.22 -20.55 -6.25
C TYR A 765 -0.05 -19.08 -5.90
N TRP A 766 -1.33 -18.69 -5.84
CA TRP A 766 -1.70 -17.31 -5.56
C TRP A 766 -1.36 -16.89 -4.14
N TRP A 767 -1.55 -17.79 -3.17
CA TRP A 767 -1.12 -17.56 -1.79
C TRP A 767 0.40 -17.39 -1.70
N ALA A 768 1.18 -18.18 -2.43
CA ALA A 768 2.63 -18.06 -2.46
C ALA A 768 3.11 -16.69 -2.97
N LEU A 769 2.49 -16.17 -4.03
CA LEU A 769 2.81 -14.83 -4.57
C LEU A 769 2.46 -13.71 -3.59
N ASP A 770 1.31 -13.79 -2.92
CA ASP A 770 0.89 -12.79 -1.93
C ASP A 770 1.78 -12.80 -0.69
N ILE A 771 2.12 -13.99 -0.19
CA ILE A 771 3.05 -14.16 0.92
C ILE A 771 4.43 -13.61 0.54
N ALA A 772 4.95 -13.98 -0.64
CA ALA A 772 6.22 -13.46 -1.15
C ALA A 772 6.23 -11.92 -1.23
N ALA A 773 5.16 -11.33 -1.77
CA ALA A 773 5.03 -9.88 -1.89
C ALA A 773 5.01 -9.20 -0.51
N LYS A 774 4.38 -9.80 0.50
CA LYS A 774 4.37 -9.27 1.87
C LYS A 774 5.74 -9.43 2.55
N LEU A 775 6.33 -10.63 2.51
CA LEU A 775 7.64 -10.95 3.08
C LEU A 775 8.74 -10.03 2.53
N SER A 776 8.68 -9.73 1.23
CA SER A 776 9.67 -8.86 0.60
C SER A 776 9.70 -7.43 1.17
N ARG A 777 8.56 -6.92 1.66
CA ARG A 777 8.50 -5.62 2.36
C ARG A 777 9.23 -5.66 3.71
N ALA A 778 9.26 -6.83 4.35
CA ALA A 778 10.07 -7.08 5.54
C ALA A 778 11.55 -7.38 5.22
N GLY A 779 11.92 -7.53 3.94
CA GLY A 779 13.28 -7.89 3.52
C GLY A 779 13.53 -9.40 3.50
N ILE A 780 12.48 -10.22 3.64
CA ILE A 780 12.57 -11.68 3.70
C ILE A 780 12.33 -12.25 2.30
N SER A 781 13.23 -13.13 1.86
CA SER A 781 13.11 -13.91 0.63
C SER A 781 12.34 -15.20 0.87
N PHE A 782 11.67 -15.71 -0.15
CA PHE A 782 10.78 -16.88 -0.05
C PHE A 782 11.07 -17.87 -1.17
N VAL A 783 11.36 -19.12 -0.81
CA VAL A 783 11.55 -20.24 -1.73
C VAL A 783 10.46 -21.26 -1.43
N ALA A 784 9.52 -21.52 -2.34
CA ALA A 784 8.37 -22.36 -2.03
C ALA A 784 7.94 -23.24 -3.19
N GLY A 785 7.74 -24.53 -2.94
CA GLY A 785 7.07 -25.42 -3.88
C GLY A 785 5.60 -25.02 -4.02
N VAL A 786 5.20 -24.65 -5.24
CA VAL A 786 3.83 -24.22 -5.52
C VAL A 786 3.05 -25.34 -6.19
N GLU A 787 1.78 -25.47 -5.81
CA GLU A 787 0.86 -26.42 -6.43
C GLU A 787 0.67 -26.17 -7.94
N THR A 788 0.22 -27.20 -8.65
CA THR A 788 -0.06 -27.11 -10.08
C THR A 788 -1.11 -26.04 -10.38
N ARG A 789 -1.01 -25.45 -11.58
CA ARG A 789 -1.80 -24.29 -12.01
C ARG A 789 -2.47 -24.58 -13.35
N GLY A 790 -3.64 -23.99 -13.57
CA GLY A 790 -4.40 -24.09 -14.82
C GLY A 790 -5.79 -24.66 -14.60
N ASN A 791 -6.49 -24.97 -15.69
CA ASN A 791 -7.89 -25.42 -15.67
C ASN A 791 -8.05 -26.91 -15.29
N GLY A 792 -6.99 -27.52 -14.77
CA GLY A 792 -6.95 -28.93 -14.40
C GLY A 792 -6.46 -29.87 -15.49
N ASP A 793 -6.32 -29.47 -16.76
CA ASP A 793 -5.86 -30.39 -17.84
C ASP A 793 -4.33 -30.59 -17.86
N GLU A 794 -3.60 -29.65 -17.28
CA GLU A 794 -2.15 -29.58 -17.31
C GLU A 794 -1.57 -29.81 -15.90
N TYR A 795 -0.44 -30.52 -15.84
CA TYR A 795 0.31 -30.72 -14.61
C TYR A 795 1.63 -29.96 -14.65
N ARG A 796 1.92 -29.27 -13.54
CA ARG A 796 3.16 -28.54 -13.30
C ARG A 796 3.60 -28.75 -11.86
N ASN A 797 4.91 -28.86 -11.68
CA ASN A 797 5.57 -28.85 -10.39
C ASN A 797 6.64 -27.77 -10.46
N ASP A 798 6.33 -26.59 -9.91
CA ASP A 798 7.16 -25.40 -9.98
C ASP A 798 7.62 -25.01 -8.55
N VAL A 799 8.82 -24.46 -8.43
CA VAL A 799 9.27 -23.69 -7.25
C VAL A 799 9.20 -22.20 -7.56
N LEU A 800 8.60 -21.44 -6.66
CA LEU A 800 8.69 -19.99 -6.61
C LEU A 800 9.98 -19.60 -5.89
N VAL A 801 10.90 -18.95 -6.61
CA VAL A 801 12.09 -18.31 -6.02
C VAL A 801 11.84 -16.81 -6.00
N SER A 802 11.48 -16.28 -4.83
CA SER A 802 11.22 -14.86 -4.60
C SER A 802 12.34 -14.24 -3.79
N LEU A 803 13.17 -13.41 -4.45
CA LEU A 803 14.31 -12.76 -3.82
C LEU A 803 13.97 -11.31 -3.47
N ALA A 804 14.10 -10.96 -2.20
CA ALA A 804 13.87 -9.61 -1.71
C ALA A 804 14.91 -8.65 -2.29
N THR A 805 14.51 -7.42 -2.60
CA THR A 805 15.40 -6.42 -3.17
C THR A 805 14.87 -5.04 -2.90
N ASP A 806 15.77 -4.07 -2.85
CA ASP A 806 15.46 -2.65 -2.82
C ASP A 806 15.95 -1.91 -4.08
N PHE A 807 16.26 -2.65 -5.15
CA PHE A 807 16.78 -2.20 -6.45
C PHE A 807 16.18 -0.88 -6.95
N TYR A 808 14.88 -0.67 -6.76
CA TYR A 808 14.14 0.50 -7.24
C TYR A 808 13.84 1.55 -6.13
N GLY A 809 14.65 1.57 -5.08
CA GLY A 809 14.57 2.51 -3.96
C GLY A 809 13.45 2.20 -2.97
N ARG A 810 12.82 1.03 -3.08
CA ARG A 810 11.82 0.50 -2.15
C ARG A 810 11.92 -1.01 -2.08
N ARG A 811 11.64 -1.57 -0.92
CA ARG A 811 11.55 -3.02 -0.73
C ARG A 811 10.46 -3.63 -1.62
N GLY A 812 10.82 -4.69 -2.33
CA GLY A 812 9.98 -5.55 -3.13
C GLY A 812 10.73 -6.83 -3.45
N ASN A 813 10.28 -7.58 -4.45
CA ASN A 813 10.89 -8.84 -4.84
C ASN A 813 10.95 -9.04 -6.35
N VAL A 814 11.99 -9.74 -6.78
CA VAL A 814 12.06 -10.36 -8.11
C VAL A 814 11.70 -11.83 -7.93
N CYS A 815 10.68 -12.28 -8.66
CA CYS A 815 10.21 -13.66 -8.62
C CYS A 815 10.60 -14.42 -9.89
N PHE A 816 11.06 -15.64 -9.70
CA PHE A 816 11.29 -16.64 -10.74
C PHE A 816 10.39 -17.85 -10.46
N LEU A 817 9.88 -18.45 -11.54
CA LEU A 817 9.22 -19.75 -11.47
C LEU A 817 10.10 -20.77 -12.17
N GLN A 818 10.67 -21.66 -11.37
CA GLN A 818 11.54 -22.72 -11.85
C GLN A 818 10.76 -24.04 -11.81
N PRO A 819 10.57 -24.72 -12.94
CA PRO A 819 9.92 -26.02 -12.97
C PRO A 819 10.86 -27.11 -12.47
N LYS A 820 10.28 -28.24 -12.08
CA LYS A 820 10.99 -29.52 -11.90
C LYS A 820 11.61 -29.97 -13.22
N ILE A 821 12.77 -30.62 -13.18
CA ILE A 821 13.48 -31.05 -14.40
C ILE A 821 12.73 -32.22 -15.02
N ASP A 822 12.56 -33.28 -14.23
CA ASP A 822 11.83 -34.48 -14.61
C ASP A 822 10.92 -34.93 -13.46
N LEU A 823 9.75 -35.45 -13.82
CA LEU A 823 8.84 -36.04 -12.83
C LEU A 823 9.46 -37.31 -12.25
N SER A 824 9.21 -37.57 -10.97
CA SER A 824 9.56 -38.87 -10.39
C SER A 824 8.73 -40.00 -11.05
N HIS A 825 9.17 -41.25 -10.95
CA HIS A 825 8.44 -42.38 -11.56
C HIS A 825 6.99 -42.48 -11.05
N GLU A 826 6.79 -42.32 -9.73
CA GLU A 826 5.47 -42.33 -9.09
C GLU A 826 4.62 -41.12 -9.52
N GLU A 827 5.22 -39.92 -9.54
CA GLU A 827 4.56 -38.70 -10.00
C GLU A 827 4.14 -38.81 -11.47
N SER A 828 5.00 -39.33 -12.34
CA SER A 828 4.71 -39.56 -13.76
C SER A 828 3.58 -40.58 -13.96
N ALA A 829 3.58 -41.68 -13.19
CA ALA A 829 2.51 -42.67 -13.24
C ALA A 829 1.17 -42.07 -12.81
N ASN A 830 1.15 -41.29 -11.73
CA ASN A 830 -0.07 -40.63 -11.24
C ASN A 830 -0.61 -39.59 -12.23
N VAL A 831 0.26 -38.77 -12.82
CA VAL A 831 -0.10 -37.76 -13.83
C VAL A 831 -0.70 -38.45 -15.07
N LYS A 832 -0.12 -39.56 -15.54
CA LYS A 832 -0.65 -40.36 -16.65
C LYS A 832 -2.00 -40.99 -16.30
N HIS A 833 -2.13 -41.57 -15.10
CA HIS A 833 -3.38 -42.18 -14.64
C HIS A 833 -4.53 -41.17 -14.57
N LEU A 834 -4.24 -39.93 -14.16
CA LEU A 834 -5.21 -38.83 -14.13
C LEU A 834 -5.47 -38.18 -15.51
N GLY A 835 -4.87 -38.71 -16.58
CA GLY A 835 -5.02 -38.20 -17.95
C GLY A 835 -4.47 -36.80 -18.16
N LYS A 836 -3.52 -36.35 -17.32
CA LYS A 836 -3.00 -34.98 -17.34
C LYS A 836 -1.82 -34.84 -18.29
N LYS A 837 -1.73 -33.69 -18.97
CA LYS A 837 -0.57 -33.35 -19.79
C LYS A 837 0.51 -32.71 -18.93
N TYR A 838 1.67 -33.36 -18.79
CA TYR A 838 2.81 -32.72 -18.15
C TYR A 838 3.37 -31.62 -19.05
N LEU A 839 3.39 -30.38 -18.55
CA LEU A 839 4.07 -29.28 -19.21
C LEU A 839 5.49 -29.12 -18.64
N LEU A 840 6.48 -29.64 -19.37
CA LEU A 840 7.84 -29.17 -19.24
C LEU A 840 7.85 -27.66 -19.54
N ALA A 841 8.05 -26.85 -18.50
CA ALA A 841 8.39 -25.46 -18.74
C ALA A 841 9.90 -25.35 -18.94
N GLY A 842 10.31 -24.91 -20.11
CA GLY A 842 11.72 -24.78 -20.47
C GLY A 842 12.23 -25.94 -21.31
N ASP A 843 13.28 -25.68 -22.08
CA ASP A 843 13.88 -26.66 -22.99
C ASP A 843 14.29 -27.91 -22.21
N ALA A 844 14.05 -29.09 -22.80
CA ALA A 844 14.35 -30.43 -22.29
C ALA A 844 15.86 -30.72 -22.10
N GLY A 845 16.68 -29.68 -21.91
CA GLY A 845 18.09 -29.71 -21.54
C GLY A 845 18.51 -28.48 -20.71
N SER A 846 17.56 -27.69 -20.18
CA SER A 846 17.85 -26.43 -19.50
C SER A 846 18.53 -26.64 -18.15
N ARG A 847 19.82 -26.28 -18.09
CA ARG A 847 20.58 -26.18 -16.84
C ARG A 847 19.86 -25.25 -15.87
N ARG A 848 19.69 -25.69 -14.62
CA ARG A 848 19.11 -24.86 -13.55
C ARG A 848 20.08 -23.74 -13.19
N PRO A 849 19.61 -22.49 -13.11
CA PRO A 849 20.50 -21.34 -12.94
C PRO A 849 21.04 -21.26 -11.51
N VAL A 850 22.10 -20.48 -11.35
CA VAL A 850 22.53 -19.97 -10.04
C VAL A 850 21.78 -18.66 -9.76
N TYR A 851 21.26 -18.51 -8.55
CA TYR A 851 20.68 -17.26 -8.09
C TYR A 851 21.65 -16.57 -7.13
N CYS A 852 22.17 -15.41 -7.50
CA CYS A 852 22.97 -14.55 -6.63
C CYS A 852 22.06 -13.48 -6.03
N HIS A 853 21.89 -13.51 -4.71
CA HIS A 853 21.10 -12.55 -3.95
C HIS A 853 22.04 -11.73 -3.08
N GLY A 854 22.37 -10.52 -3.52
CA GLY A 854 23.51 -9.78 -2.97
C GLY A 854 24.80 -10.59 -3.13
N GLU A 855 25.50 -10.84 -2.03
CA GLU A 855 26.73 -11.64 -2.02
C GLU A 855 26.49 -13.15 -1.94
N PHE A 856 25.28 -13.58 -1.60
CA PHE A 856 24.94 -14.98 -1.35
C PHE A 856 24.51 -15.71 -2.63
N ALA A 857 25.22 -16.77 -3.02
CA ALA A 857 24.93 -17.55 -4.22
C ALA A 857 24.21 -18.87 -3.86
N MET A 858 23.10 -19.16 -4.54
CA MET A 858 22.30 -20.36 -4.27
C MET A 858 21.85 -21.09 -5.53
N GLY A 859 21.70 -22.41 -5.41
CA GLY A 859 21.00 -23.27 -6.36
C GLY A 859 19.69 -23.78 -5.76
N VAL A 860 18.74 -24.17 -6.60
CA VAL A 860 17.46 -24.77 -6.16
C VAL A 860 17.18 -26.03 -6.98
N LEU A 861 16.84 -27.13 -6.31
CA LEU A 861 16.39 -28.39 -6.92
C LEU A 861 15.08 -28.86 -6.26
N ILE A 862 14.28 -29.63 -7.00
CA ILE A 862 13.00 -30.16 -6.52
C ILE A 862 13.09 -31.68 -6.41
N CYS A 863 13.13 -32.20 -5.18
CA CYS A 863 13.00 -33.62 -4.87
C CYS A 863 13.87 -34.54 -5.73
N SER A 864 13.26 -35.31 -6.64
CA SER A 864 13.95 -36.24 -7.54
C SER A 864 15.02 -35.58 -8.42
N ASP A 865 14.99 -34.25 -8.61
CA ASP A 865 16.06 -33.54 -9.30
C ASP A 865 17.44 -33.75 -8.63
N LEU A 866 17.48 -34.00 -7.30
CA LEU A 866 18.70 -34.23 -6.54
C LEU A 866 19.37 -35.57 -6.87
N THR A 867 18.60 -36.59 -7.24
CA THR A 867 19.10 -37.96 -7.45
C THR A 867 20.05 -38.01 -8.65
N THR A 868 19.74 -37.25 -9.70
CA THR A 868 20.57 -37.13 -10.90
C THR A 868 21.82 -36.29 -10.63
N ILE A 869 23.00 -36.94 -10.68
CA ILE A 869 24.28 -36.30 -10.37
C ILE A 869 24.60 -35.10 -11.26
N GLN A 870 24.21 -35.14 -12.55
CA GLN A 870 24.41 -34.04 -13.50
C GLN A 870 23.67 -32.76 -13.07
N ASN A 871 22.58 -32.87 -12.30
CA ASN A 871 21.80 -31.73 -11.84
C ASN A 871 22.45 -31.00 -10.68
N ARG A 872 23.11 -31.73 -9.76
CA ARG A 872 23.82 -31.12 -8.64
C ARG A 872 25.28 -30.76 -8.95
N SER A 873 26.01 -31.59 -9.69
CA SER A 873 27.45 -31.41 -9.97
C SER A 873 27.80 -30.05 -10.60
N ARG A 874 26.93 -29.49 -11.44
CA ARG A 874 27.10 -28.14 -12.03
C ARG A 874 27.17 -27.00 -11.01
N PHE A 875 26.66 -27.22 -9.80
CA PHE A 875 26.74 -26.24 -8.71
C PHE A 875 28.06 -26.31 -7.94
N GLN A 876 28.95 -27.29 -8.22
CA GLN A 876 30.23 -27.43 -7.53
C GLN A 876 31.06 -26.16 -7.69
N GLY A 877 31.45 -25.56 -6.57
CA GLY A 877 32.21 -24.31 -6.57
C GLY A 877 31.44 -23.07 -7.00
N CYS A 878 30.19 -23.22 -7.46
CA CYS A 878 29.36 -22.15 -8.03
C CYS A 878 28.36 -21.54 -7.04
N VAL A 879 28.02 -22.24 -5.95
CA VAL A 879 27.01 -21.84 -4.95
C VAL A 879 27.55 -21.95 -3.52
N ASP A 880 26.98 -21.16 -2.62
CA ASP A 880 27.20 -21.27 -1.18
C ASP A 880 26.17 -22.19 -0.50
N ALA A 881 24.96 -22.25 -1.05
CA ALA A 881 23.91 -23.16 -0.60
C ALA A 881 23.12 -23.76 -1.76
N LEU A 882 22.75 -25.03 -1.62
CA LEU A 882 21.78 -25.72 -2.47
C LEU A 882 20.49 -25.92 -1.67
N PHE A 883 19.40 -25.31 -2.13
CA PHE A 883 18.07 -25.54 -1.58
C PHE A 883 17.43 -26.73 -2.29
N VAL A 884 16.95 -27.70 -1.53
CA VAL A 884 16.24 -28.88 -2.04
C VAL A 884 14.89 -28.93 -1.35
N ILE A 885 13.82 -28.72 -2.12
CA ILE A 885 12.45 -28.79 -1.60
C ILE A 885 11.84 -30.13 -1.98
N GLU A 886 11.12 -30.76 -1.05
CA GLU A 886 10.80 -32.18 -1.19
C GLU A 886 9.40 -32.52 -0.69
N TRP A 887 8.78 -33.46 -1.38
CA TRP A 887 7.72 -34.31 -0.87
C TRP A 887 8.17 -35.75 -1.08
N ASN A 888 9.06 -36.21 -0.22
CA ASN A 888 9.73 -37.49 -0.39
C ASN A 888 9.58 -38.41 0.83
N LYS A 889 9.22 -39.67 0.57
CA LYS A 889 9.09 -40.74 1.57
C LYS A 889 10.39 -41.51 1.79
N ASP A 890 11.28 -41.55 0.79
CA ASP A 890 12.55 -42.28 0.85
C ASP A 890 13.63 -41.43 1.54
N ILE A 891 13.52 -41.30 2.86
CA ILE A 891 14.44 -40.49 3.67
C ILE A 891 15.84 -41.09 3.75
N GLU A 892 15.98 -42.41 3.61
CA GLU A 892 17.26 -43.11 3.76
C GLU A 892 18.18 -42.85 2.57
N THR A 893 17.66 -42.99 1.35
CA THR A 893 18.45 -42.65 0.15
C THR A 893 18.81 -41.16 0.13
N PHE A 894 17.88 -40.29 0.53
CA PHE A 894 18.11 -38.86 0.54
C PHE A 894 19.10 -38.41 1.62
N ASP A 895 19.24 -39.14 2.74
CA ASP A 895 20.29 -38.92 3.73
C ASP A 895 21.69 -38.97 3.08
N PHE A 896 21.96 -40.01 2.29
CA PHE A 896 23.20 -40.16 1.54
C PHE A 896 23.36 -39.13 0.42
N LEU A 897 22.27 -38.77 -0.27
CA LEU A 897 22.31 -37.76 -1.33
C LEU A 897 22.64 -36.37 -0.77
N VAL A 898 22.10 -36.00 0.39
CA VAL A 898 22.43 -34.73 1.03
C VAL A 898 23.84 -34.74 1.61
N GLU A 899 24.28 -35.85 2.20
CA GLU A 899 25.67 -35.97 2.66
C GLU A 899 26.66 -35.83 1.50
N SER A 900 26.46 -36.56 0.41
CA SER A 900 27.30 -36.46 -0.78
C SER A 900 27.24 -35.07 -1.40
N ALA A 901 26.05 -34.47 -1.57
CA ALA A 901 25.90 -33.14 -2.14
C ALA A 901 26.63 -32.05 -1.32
N ALA A 902 26.54 -32.09 0.01
CA ALA A 902 27.24 -31.12 0.86
C ALA A 902 28.76 -31.19 0.66
N HIS A 903 29.30 -32.39 0.48
CA HIS A 903 30.73 -32.62 0.25
C HIS A 903 31.14 -32.30 -1.20
N ASP A 904 30.44 -32.86 -2.19
CA ASP A 904 30.72 -32.74 -3.62
C ASP A 904 30.62 -31.30 -4.11
N LEU A 905 29.66 -30.55 -3.60
CA LEU A 905 29.53 -29.12 -3.94
C LEU A 905 30.41 -28.25 -3.05
N HIS A 906 30.80 -28.80 -1.90
CA HIS A 906 31.45 -28.10 -0.80
C HIS A 906 30.63 -26.86 -0.36
N ALA A 907 29.33 -27.04 -0.20
CA ALA A 907 28.34 -25.97 0.04
C ALA A 907 27.33 -26.40 1.10
N ALA A 908 26.56 -25.47 1.64
CA ALA A 908 25.43 -25.81 2.49
C ALA A 908 24.36 -26.55 1.68
N VAL A 909 23.68 -27.54 2.26
CA VAL A 909 22.50 -28.17 1.66
C VAL A 909 21.33 -27.93 2.60
N VAL A 910 20.33 -27.18 2.11
CA VAL A 910 19.11 -26.83 2.82
C VAL A 910 17.98 -27.70 2.26
N GLN A 911 17.71 -28.81 2.91
CA GLN A 911 16.66 -29.76 2.54
C GLN A 911 15.39 -29.46 3.34
N VAL A 912 14.27 -29.26 2.66
CA VAL A 912 12.97 -29.01 3.30
C VAL A 912 11.93 -29.96 2.74
N ASN A 913 11.53 -30.93 3.56
CA ASN A 913 10.62 -32.00 3.20
C ASN A 913 9.24 -31.83 3.87
N ASN A 914 8.23 -32.48 3.31
CA ASN A 914 6.89 -32.55 3.88
C ASN A 914 6.93 -33.15 5.30
N ARG A 915 6.25 -32.51 6.26
CA ARG A 915 6.20 -32.95 7.68
C ARG A 915 5.83 -34.42 7.85
N ARG A 916 4.98 -34.98 6.96
CA ARG A 916 4.53 -36.37 7.02
C ARG A 916 5.71 -37.35 7.11
N PHE A 917 6.79 -37.09 6.37
CA PHE A 917 7.99 -37.91 6.37
C PHE A 917 9.11 -37.27 7.20
N GLY A 918 9.10 -35.94 7.31
CA GLY A 918 10.08 -35.17 8.07
C GLY A 918 11.46 -35.19 7.40
N ASP A 919 12.50 -35.10 8.22
CA ASP A 919 13.90 -35.16 7.80
C ASP A 919 14.42 -33.90 7.08
N SER A 920 13.72 -32.78 7.22
CA SER A 920 14.21 -31.46 6.84
C SER A 920 15.50 -31.13 7.58
N ARG A 921 16.53 -30.63 6.88
CA ARG A 921 17.87 -30.43 7.45
C ARG A 921 18.64 -29.31 6.77
N VAL A 922 19.59 -28.76 7.50
CA VAL A 922 20.61 -27.85 6.97
C VAL A 922 21.97 -28.44 7.26
N ARG A 923 22.65 -28.94 6.23
CA ARG A 923 23.95 -29.60 6.34
C ARG A 923 25.06 -28.72 5.79
N MET A 924 26.16 -28.62 6.52
CA MET A 924 27.38 -27.91 6.15
C MET A 924 28.55 -28.90 6.00
N PRO A 925 29.56 -28.61 5.15
CA PRO A 925 30.73 -29.48 4.94
C PRO A 925 31.75 -29.41 6.09
N PHE A 926 31.30 -29.41 7.35
CA PHE A 926 32.18 -29.40 8.52
C PHE A 926 32.91 -30.74 8.71
N ALA A 927 34.13 -30.68 9.23
CA ALA A 927 34.90 -31.89 9.53
C ALA A 927 34.29 -32.70 10.68
N GLU A 928 33.88 -32.02 11.76
CA GLU A 928 33.27 -32.62 12.95
C GLU A 928 31.83 -33.05 12.69
N GLY A 929 31.51 -34.32 12.96
CA GLY A 929 30.21 -34.93 12.61
C GLY A 929 29.02 -34.19 13.21
N PHE A 930 29.04 -33.88 14.50
CA PHE A 930 27.92 -33.22 15.20
C PHE A 930 27.65 -31.78 14.74
N LYS A 931 28.62 -31.13 14.08
CA LYS A 931 28.45 -29.78 13.51
C LYS A 931 27.88 -29.80 12.09
N ARG A 932 27.95 -30.94 11.39
CA ARG A 932 27.56 -31.05 9.97
C ARG A 932 26.09 -30.72 9.79
N ASP A 933 25.21 -31.37 10.54
CA ASP A 933 23.79 -31.06 10.52
C ASP A 933 23.53 -29.90 11.50
N VAL A 934 23.60 -28.66 10.99
CA VAL A 934 23.29 -27.45 11.75
C VAL A 934 21.87 -27.51 12.30
N VAL A 935 20.97 -28.09 11.49
CA VAL A 935 19.60 -28.43 11.88
C VAL A 935 19.26 -29.77 11.23
N LYS A 936 18.59 -30.65 11.98
CA LYS A 936 17.91 -31.84 11.47
C LYS A 936 16.60 -32.00 12.22
N VAL A 937 15.50 -31.98 11.48
CA VAL A 937 14.14 -31.94 11.99
C VAL A 937 13.41 -33.20 11.58
N LYS A 938 12.82 -33.89 12.55
CA LYS A 938 11.93 -35.04 12.27
C LYS A 938 10.48 -34.58 12.16
N GLY A 939 9.62 -35.46 11.68
CA GLY A 939 8.18 -35.21 11.64
C GLY A 939 7.56 -35.10 13.04
N GLY A 940 6.25 -34.92 13.09
CA GLY A 940 5.46 -34.81 14.31
C GLY A 940 4.00 -34.48 13.98
N ASP A 941 3.13 -34.32 14.97
CA ASP A 941 1.69 -34.08 14.75
C ASP A 941 1.34 -32.61 14.47
N SER A 942 2.09 -31.67 15.05
CA SER A 942 1.92 -30.24 14.83
C SER A 942 2.92 -29.70 13.80
N ASP A 943 2.51 -28.66 13.07
CA ASP A 943 3.44 -27.88 12.25
C ASP A 943 4.36 -27.07 13.18
N PHE A 944 5.64 -27.01 12.86
CA PHE A 944 6.63 -26.22 13.62
C PHE A 944 7.76 -25.76 12.69
N PHE A 945 8.69 -24.95 13.19
CA PHE A 945 9.80 -24.46 12.41
C PHE A 945 11.07 -24.38 13.25
N VAL A 946 12.20 -24.33 12.57
CA VAL A 946 13.51 -24.05 13.18
C VAL A 946 14.19 -22.93 12.41
N HIS A 947 14.82 -22.01 13.13
CA HIS A 947 15.73 -21.04 12.54
C HIS A 947 17.17 -21.52 12.64
N CYS A 948 17.91 -21.41 11.55
CA CYS A 948 19.34 -21.68 11.53
C CYS A 948 20.08 -20.52 10.85
N SER A 949 21.34 -20.34 11.24
CA SER A 949 22.24 -19.41 10.58
C SER A 949 23.32 -20.21 9.88
N ILE A 950 23.61 -19.89 8.62
CA ILE A 950 24.79 -20.37 7.92
C ILE A 950 25.72 -19.20 7.64
N ASP A 951 26.99 -19.35 8.04
CA ASP A 951 28.06 -18.42 7.69
C ASP A 951 28.89 -19.05 6.58
N VAL A 952 28.80 -18.45 5.39
CA VAL A 952 29.52 -18.95 4.21
C VAL A 952 30.78 -18.13 3.92
N ALA A 953 31.05 -17.04 4.67
CA ALA A 953 32.27 -16.26 4.53
C ALA A 953 33.50 -17.08 4.93
N GLU A 954 33.41 -17.80 6.04
CA GLU A 954 34.49 -18.68 6.48
C GLU A 954 34.68 -19.88 5.55
N LEU A 955 33.58 -20.45 5.04
CA LEU A 955 33.61 -21.51 4.03
C LEU A 955 34.33 -21.05 2.76
N ARG A 956 34.00 -19.86 2.25
CA ARG A 956 34.68 -19.24 1.10
C ARG A 956 36.15 -19.00 1.37
N ARG A 957 36.53 -18.49 2.56
CA ARG A 957 37.95 -18.33 2.95
C ARG A 957 38.71 -19.64 2.92
N PHE A 958 38.11 -20.73 3.40
CA PHE A 958 38.70 -22.07 3.33
C PHE A 958 38.88 -22.53 1.89
N GLN A 959 37.85 -22.37 1.04
CA GLN A 959 37.85 -22.77 -0.38
C GLN A 959 38.91 -22.04 -1.22
N ARG A 960 39.28 -20.80 -0.86
CA ARG A 960 40.29 -20.01 -1.57
C ARG A 960 41.74 -20.48 -1.33
N ARG A 961 42.02 -21.14 -0.21
CA ARG A 961 43.38 -21.57 0.13
C ARG A 961 43.77 -22.73 -0.79
N LYS A 962 44.57 -22.46 -1.84
CA LYS A 962 45.10 -23.42 -2.84
C LYS A 962 45.93 -24.59 -2.25
N SER A 963 46.09 -24.68 -0.93
CA SER A 963 47.00 -25.59 -0.24
C SER A 963 46.25 -26.52 0.74
N VAL A 964 45.38 -27.39 0.24
CA VAL A 964 45.00 -28.60 1.01
C VAL A 964 46.06 -29.71 0.84
N VAL A 965 47.05 -29.52 -0.04
CA VAL A 965 48.12 -30.52 -0.30
C VAL A 965 49.40 -30.27 0.52
N LYS A 966 49.69 -29.04 0.96
CA LYS A 966 50.75 -28.84 1.95
C LYS A 966 50.12 -28.88 3.34
N ARG A 967 50.14 -30.08 3.94
CA ARG A 967 50.07 -30.28 5.39
C ARG A 967 50.75 -29.09 6.06
N GLU A 968 49.95 -28.21 6.65
CA GLU A 968 50.43 -27.26 7.63
C GLU A 968 51.04 -28.10 8.76
N LYS A 969 52.36 -28.30 8.69
CA LYS A 969 53.22 -28.64 9.83
C LYS A 969 53.30 -27.43 10.78
N SER A 970 52.18 -26.75 11.03
CA SER A 970 52.09 -25.60 11.93
C SER A 970 51.04 -25.90 12.99
N LYS A 971 51.56 -26.20 14.19
CA LYS A 971 50.88 -26.44 15.47
C LYS A 971 49.99 -27.69 15.51
N LYS A 972 50.31 -28.57 16.46
CA LYS A 972 49.80 -29.94 16.62
C LYS A 972 48.33 -30.05 17.05
N ASP A 973 47.60 -28.92 17.19
CA ASP A 973 46.34 -28.88 17.95
C ASP A 973 45.13 -28.29 17.22
N ASP A 974 45.23 -27.75 16.00
CA ASP A 974 44.05 -27.22 15.29
C ASP A 974 43.51 -28.22 14.24
N LYS A 975 42.40 -28.89 14.58
CA LYS A 975 41.67 -29.74 13.63
C LYS A 975 41.06 -28.86 12.53
N PRO A 976 41.11 -29.27 11.24
CA PRO A 976 40.52 -28.49 10.16
C PRO A 976 39.01 -28.34 10.37
N LYS A 977 38.48 -27.11 10.26
CA LYS A 977 37.06 -26.82 10.50
C LYS A 977 36.14 -27.47 9.46
N PHE A 978 36.57 -27.50 8.19
CA PHE A 978 35.83 -28.05 7.06
C PHE A 978 36.48 -29.32 6.52
N LYS A 979 35.70 -30.14 5.82
CA LYS A 979 36.22 -31.25 5.02
C LYS A 979 37.13 -30.71 3.90
N PRO A 980 38.04 -31.53 3.36
CA PRO A 980 38.80 -31.16 2.16
C PRO A 980 37.86 -30.81 1.00
N VAL A 981 38.27 -29.84 0.18
CA VAL A 981 37.58 -29.58 -1.09
C VAL A 981 37.72 -30.79 -2.03
N PRO A 982 36.69 -31.10 -2.86
CA PRO A 982 36.78 -32.16 -3.86
C PRO A 982 37.98 -32.01 -4.79
N ILE A 983 38.48 -33.14 -5.31
CA ILE A 983 39.52 -33.13 -6.34
C ILE A 983 38.98 -32.40 -7.58
N GLY A 984 39.75 -31.44 -8.10
CA GLY A 984 39.33 -30.65 -9.26
C GLY A 984 38.37 -29.51 -8.92
N TYR A 985 38.07 -29.25 -7.65
CA TYR A 985 37.20 -28.15 -7.21
C TYR A 985 37.70 -26.80 -7.76
N ARG A 986 36.81 -26.07 -8.44
CA ARG A 986 37.06 -24.73 -8.96
C ARG A 986 36.03 -23.77 -8.39
N MET A 987 36.49 -22.86 -7.55
CA MET A 987 35.65 -21.78 -7.03
C MET A 987 35.38 -20.74 -8.12
N SER A 988 34.12 -20.40 -8.35
CA SER A 988 33.75 -19.37 -9.32
C SER A 988 34.21 -17.97 -8.88
N ASP A 989 34.56 -17.13 -9.85
CA ASP A 989 35.09 -15.78 -9.62
C ASP A 989 34.19 -14.90 -8.76
N ARG A 990 32.87 -14.97 -8.99
CA ARG A 990 31.86 -14.26 -8.18
C ARG A 990 31.94 -14.58 -6.68
N ARG A 991 32.39 -15.79 -6.33
CA ARG A 991 32.50 -16.20 -4.92
C ARG A 991 33.86 -15.84 -4.32
N LYS A 992 34.85 -15.44 -5.13
CA LYS A 992 36.18 -15.04 -4.65
C LYS A 992 36.18 -13.66 -3.99
N GLY A 993 35.31 -12.75 -4.43
CA GLY A 993 35.29 -11.32 -4.07
C GLY A 993 34.50 -10.90 -2.82
N GLY A 994 34.45 -11.71 -1.78
CA GLY A 994 33.80 -11.39 -0.49
C GLY A 994 34.58 -11.87 0.72
#